data_AF-A0A355CJU8-F1
#
_entry.id   AF-A0A355CJU8-F1
#
_cell.length_a   1.000
_cell.length_b   1.000
_cell.length_c   1.000
_cell.angle_alpha   90.00
_cell.angle_beta   90.00
_cell.angle_gamma   90.00
#
_symmetry.space_group_name_H-M   'P 1'
#
loop_
_entity.id
_entity.type
_entity.pdbx_description
1 polymer ?
#
loop_
_entity_poly.entity_id
_entity_poly.type
_entity_poly.pdbx_seq_one_letter_code
_entity_poly.pdbx_strand_id
1 'polypeptide(L)'
;MTHFFIHNSFHSGDVILTRAVIQAVRMSFPGVKITLECEEVSAYLWQDLDLAILLYQGCEYKGTEPTPNCPDDAIFVNMWFGVFDDILKLYGMTYQNNVHAFNRQMYQHRLNHKYLLPIPIHTPTINFFGQTDNEIEVRENSILVENGEVFSNQSYFYLNEHLKQIASDFPQLNFYCSAPPKFQAKNIVDCSGMNLKQLSQMGDKCIGLLMKGSAINAACQTEINRYKPRCIVGWDLAEKLWDNLENPVVYAKNYAELQQWLGKIVEDISLSTGEAKNANILVRMESIFQTASASKENDNLQDKILIVSHKEKQCGVQQYGLNIAKTLEKSTKYCFVYAECSCSEDLLESVKKLKPVAIIYNYHPLTLSWVNPSILQSINVPHIGIIHEVTQRIADVSNDSLFQYHIAPDPTLELKNPIVFKTGRVVLPYRNNHKLPEIVTIGSFGFGLEGKGFEKVIATVQQEYDEALIRLHIPFATFADADGSQAVAIAKRCQQAIVKPGIKLSLSHDFLTQEQLLDFLAQNTLNAFFYERYDNRGISSTIDHALAVKRPIAITKSNMFRHIVSAKPSICIEDSSLKQIVDNGIAPLMPFYNEWSEANFILDYERILAQVLEKPQKSHSQRYLNVGIPNVTSFNRILDDVARSQYQPIIDQLFALVPEMMVRKIPAANIQQAFILDTVQKFASQFVTPKILCVGSYEDSAAAALKQIGYHLEEIDPAINCDLNVYFQKPSTIKGSYDIIFSTSVIEHVENDELFTIQIAELLAPGGVAILTCDYNDQYQPGDRIPGVDFRLYTQKDFKQRLLPLLKNCVLPDVPQWDCPNPDFIYEGCRYTFATFVFQKNKL
;
A
#
# COMPACT_ATOMS: atom_id res chain seq x y z
N MET A 1 2.68 36.38 -19.52
CA MET A 1 2.02 35.18 -18.96
C MET A 1 2.54 34.00 -19.73
N THR A 2 2.82 32.89 -19.08
CA THR A 2 3.28 31.68 -19.78
C THR A 2 2.08 31.00 -20.45
N HIS A 3 2.26 30.53 -21.68
CA HIS A 3 1.23 29.86 -22.49
C HIS A 3 1.74 28.46 -22.86
N PHE A 4 1.06 27.40 -22.40
CA PHE A 4 1.29 26.04 -22.89
C PHE A 4 0.38 25.75 -24.08
N PHE A 5 0.99 25.31 -25.18
CA PHE A 5 0.29 24.80 -26.35
C PHE A 5 0.43 23.28 -26.36
N ILE A 6 -0.61 22.59 -25.89
CA ILE A 6 -0.62 21.14 -25.74
C ILE A 6 -1.18 20.54 -27.02
N HIS A 7 -0.41 19.68 -27.67
CA HIS A 7 -0.83 18.97 -28.87
C HIS A 7 -1.15 17.51 -28.53
N ASN A 8 -2.33 17.03 -28.93
CA ASN A 8 -2.71 15.63 -28.83
C ASN A 8 -3.25 15.15 -30.20
N SER A 9 -2.41 14.43 -30.94
CA SER A 9 -2.68 13.95 -32.30
C SER A 9 -3.41 12.61 -32.39
N PHE A 10 -3.72 11.92 -31.27
CA PHE A 10 -4.10 10.50 -31.32
C PHE A 10 -5.26 10.08 -30.41
N HIS A 11 -5.56 8.78 -30.48
CA HIS A 11 -6.78 8.09 -30.06
C HIS A 11 -7.35 8.52 -28.70
N SER A 12 -8.65 8.27 -28.58
CA SER A 12 -9.49 8.45 -27.41
C SER A 12 -8.95 7.87 -26.08
N GLY A 13 -7.98 6.95 -26.10
CA GLY A 13 -7.26 6.47 -24.92
C GLY A 13 -6.28 7.51 -24.32
N ASP A 14 -5.56 8.25 -25.16
CA ASP A 14 -4.57 9.28 -24.76
C ASP A 14 -5.23 10.49 -24.10
N VAL A 15 -6.51 10.65 -24.38
CA VAL A 15 -7.36 11.73 -23.87
C VAL A 15 -7.45 11.67 -22.35
N ILE A 16 -7.64 10.50 -21.74
CA ILE A 16 -7.65 10.35 -20.26
C ILE A 16 -6.42 11.00 -19.65
N LEU A 17 -5.26 10.50 -20.07
CA LEU A 17 -4.02 10.76 -19.39
C LEU A 17 -3.58 12.20 -19.68
N THR A 18 -3.82 12.68 -20.89
CA THR A 18 -3.64 14.08 -21.26
C THR A 18 -4.57 15.01 -20.48
N ARG A 19 -5.86 14.66 -20.29
CA ARG A 19 -6.79 15.45 -19.45
C ARG A 19 -6.28 15.56 -18.02
N ALA A 20 -5.85 14.44 -17.44
CA ALA A 20 -5.31 14.42 -16.09
C ALA A 20 -4.03 15.28 -15.98
N VAL A 21 -3.16 15.27 -17.01
CA VAL A 21 -1.99 16.14 -17.06
C VAL A 21 -2.40 17.61 -17.18
N ILE A 22 -3.35 17.97 -18.04
CA ILE A 22 -3.88 19.33 -18.15
C ILE A 22 -4.44 19.81 -16.80
N GLN A 23 -5.18 18.96 -16.10
CA GLN A 23 -5.69 19.27 -14.76
C GLN A 23 -4.55 19.50 -13.76
N ALA A 24 -3.55 18.61 -13.74
CA ALA A 24 -2.37 18.76 -12.89
C ALA A 24 -1.59 20.04 -13.20
N VAL A 25 -1.47 20.43 -14.48
CA VAL A 25 -0.88 21.70 -14.90
C VAL A 25 -1.67 22.89 -14.35
N ARG A 26 -3.00 22.89 -14.48
CA ARG A 26 -3.84 23.98 -13.95
C ARG A 26 -3.74 24.12 -12.44
N MET A 27 -3.71 23.00 -11.72
CA MET A 27 -3.59 22.98 -10.26
C MET A 27 -2.21 23.44 -9.80
N SER A 28 -1.14 22.96 -10.45
CA SER A 28 0.23 23.23 -10.04
C SER A 28 0.71 24.62 -10.46
N PHE A 29 0.18 25.16 -11.56
CA PHE A 29 0.63 26.41 -12.17
C PHE A 29 -0.56 27.35 -12.44
N PRO A 30 -1.21 27.87 -11.39
CA PRO A 30 -2.32 28.79 -11.55
C PRO A 30 -1.87 30.05 -12.33
N GLY A 31 -2.60 30.40 -13.39
CA GLY A 31 -2.30 31.55 -14.24
C GLY A 31 -1.52 31.23 -15.53
N VAL A 32 -1.14 29.97 -15.76
CA VAL A 32 -0.66 29.53 -17.09
C VAL A 32 -1.85 29.41 -18.04
N LYS A 33 -1.75 30.06 -19.20
CA LYS A 33 -2.74 29.90 -20.29
C LYS A 33 -2.51 28.54 -20.95
N ILE A 34 -3.57 27.80 -21.24
CA ILE A 34 -3.49 26.52 -21.95
C ILE A 34 -4.32 26.61 -23.23
N THR A 35 -3.71 26.26 -24.36
CA THR A 35 -4.41 25.95 -25.61
C THR A 35 -4.19 24.48 -25.89
N LEU A 36 -5.26 23.78 -26.23
CA LEU A 36 -5.20 22.40 -26.69
C LEU A 36 -5.40 22.37 -28.19
N GLU A 37 -4.57 21.61 -28.88
CA GLU A 37 -4.78 21.23 -30.26
C GLU A 37 -5.09 19.74 -30.34
N CYS A 38 -6.16 19.39 -31.04
CA CYS A 38 -6.56 18.00 -31.28
C CYS A 38 -7.26 17.82 -32.64
N GLU A 39 -7.49 16.58 -33.06
CA GLU A 39 -8.32 16.30 -34.24
C GLU A 39 -9.77 16.75 -34.04
N GLU A 40 -10.45 17.13 -35.12
CA GLU A 40 -11.85 17.60 -35.09
C GLU A 40 -12.81 16.56 -34.50
N VAL A 41 -12.62 15.29 -34.86
CA VAL A 41 -13.42 14.18 -34.35
C VAL A 41 -13.23 13.95 -32.84
N SER A 42 -12.16 14.48 -32.24
CA SER A 42 -11.85 14.35 -30.82
C SER A 42 -12.17 15.62 -30.03
N ALA A 43 -12.56 16.72 -30.69
CA ALA A 43 -12.79 18.02 -30.04
C ALA A 43 -13.86 17.94 -28.94
N TYR A 44 -14.90 17.13 -29.12
CA TYR A 44 -15.98 16.93 -28.14
C TYR A 44 -15.49 16.39 -26.79
N LEU A 45 -14.32 15.74 -26.76
CA LEU A 45 -13.74 15.13 -25.55
C LEU A 45 -13.14 16.16 -24.59
N TRP A 46 -13.03 17.42 -25.00
CA TRP A 46 -12.31 18.47 -24.27
C TRP A 46 -13.17 19.68 -23.92
N GLN A 47 -14.39 19.74 -24.45
CA GLN A 47 -15.29 20.91 -24.35
C GLN A 47 -15.61 21.32 -22.91
N ASP A 48 -15.53 20.39 -21.96
CA ASP A 48 -15.81 20.65 -20.54
C ASP A 48 -14.63 21.25 -19.76
N LEU A 49 -13.42 21.27 -20.33
CA LEU A 49 -12.24 21.79 -19.62
C LEU A 49 -12.13 23.32 -19.64
N ASP A 50 -13.04 24.03 -20.30
CA ASP A 50 -13.02 25.50 -20.41
C ASP A 50 -11.64 26.03 -20.82
N LEU A 51 -11.13 25.51 -21.95
CA LEU A 51 -9.85 25.90 -22.54
C LEU A 51 -10.02 26.16 -24.04
N ALA A 52 -9.10 26.93 -24.62
CA ALA A 52 -9.11 27.18 -26.06
C ALA A 52 -8.72 25.90 -26.81
N ILE A 53 -9.61 25.42 -27.69
CA ILE A 53 -9.37 24.23 -28.53
C ILE A 53 -9.14 24.69 -29.97
N LEU A 54 -8.04 24.23 -30.57
CA LEU A 54 -7.75 24.37 -32.00
C LEU A 54 -7.83 23.01 -32.68
N LEU A 55 -8.32 23.00 -33.93
CA LEU A 55 -8.47 21.79 -34.71
C LEU A 55 -7.23 21.58 -35.57
N TYR A 56 -6.55 20.45 -35.39
CA TYR A 56 -5.44 20.04 -36.23
C TYR A 56 -5.96 19.44 -37.53
N GLN A 57 -5.53 19.99 -38.67
CA GLN A 57 -5.96 19.57 -40.01
C GLN A 57 -4.93 18.67 -40.73
N GLY A 58 -3.81 18.35 -40.07
CA GLY A 58 -2.78 17.46 -40.60
C GLY A 58 -3.06 15.99 -40.29
N CYS A 59 -2.46 15.07 -41.06
CA CYS A 59 -2.44 13.65 -40.72
C CYS A 59 -1.20 13.33 -39.85
N GLU A 60 -1.43 12.67 -38.71
CA GLU A 60 -0.41 12.07 -37.81
C GLU A 60 0.85 12.91 -37.54
N TYR A 61 0.79 13.82 -36.56
CA TYR A 61 1.97 14.54 -36.07
C TYR A 61 2.74 13.72 -35.02
N LYS A 62 3.99 13.34 -35.31
CA LYS A 62 4.86 12.51 -34.45
C LYS A 62 6.12 13.23 -33.95
N GLY A 63 6.30 14.51 -34.30
CA GLY A 63 7.49 15.31 -33.96
C GLY A 63 7.41 15.96 -32.58
N THR A 64 8.55 16.37 -32.02
CA THR A 64 8.61 17.22 -30.82
C THR A 64 8.63 18.71 -31.13
N GLU A 65 8.70 19.06 -32.42
CA GLU A 65 8.67 20.44 -32.89
C GLU A 65 7.26 21.04 -32.75
N PRO A 66 7.09 22.37 -32.73
CA PRO A 66 5.76 22.98 -32.73
C PRO A 66 4.97 22.67 -34.02
N THR A 67 3.66 22.49 -33.89
CA THR A 67 2.75 22.44 -35.05
C THR A 67 2.55 23.84 -35.64
N PRO A 68 2.07 23.98 -36.89
CA PRO A 68 1.80 25.29 -37.50
C PRO A 68 0.77 26.15 -36.75
N ASN A 69 -0.05 25.54 -35.89
CA ASN A 69 -1.03 26.25 -35.09
C ASN A 69 -0.47 26.73 -33.73
N CYS A 70 0.73 26.28 -33.34
CA CYS A 70 1.37 26.69 -32.10
C CYS A 70 1.88 28.14 -32.22
N PRO A 71 1.43 29.08 -31.36
CA PRO A 71 1.95 30.44 -31.35
C PRO A 71 3.44 30.49 -31.02
N ASP A 72 4.17 31.45 -31.60
CA ASP A 72 5.60 31.65 -31.36
C ASP A 72 5.95 31.94 -29.88
N ASP A 73 5.00 32.48 -29.11
CA ASP A 73 5.16 32.80 -27.69
C ASP A 73 4.70 31.67 -26.75
N ALA A 74 4.21 30.55 -27.29
CA ALA A 74 3.76 29.41 -26.52
C ALA A 74 4.85 28.33 -26.41
N ILE A 75 4.84 27.63 -25.28
CA ILE A 75 5.67 26.44 -25.07
C ILE A 75 4.89 25.25 -25.60
N PHE A 76 5.39 24.68 -26.69
CA PHE A 76 4.83 23.48 -27.27
C PHE A 76 5.06 22.26 -26.39
N VAL A 77 4.00 21.51 -26.15
CA VAL A 77 4.00 20.25 -25.39
C VAL A 77 3.30 19.19 -26.22
N ASN A 78 4.08 18.29 -26.81
CA ASN A 78 3.52 17.15 -27.53
C ASN A 78 3.13 16.05 -26.55
N MET A 79 1.85 15.73 -26.48
CA MET A 79 1.31 14.60 -25.74
C MET A 79 1.17 13.39 -26.68
N TRP A 80 2.22 13.10 -27.44
CA TRP A 80 2.28 11.93 -28.31
C TRP A 80 2.83 10.73 -27.54
N PHE A 81 2.04 9.66 -27.54
CA PHE A 81 2.39 8.38 -26.93
C PHE A 81 2.57 7.38 -28.06
N GLY A 82 3.80 7.00 -28.34
CA GLY A 82 4.09 6.01 -29.36
C GLY A 82 3.37 4.70 -29.04
N VAL A 83 2.55 4.22 -29.98
CA VAL A 83 2.12 2.81 -30.08
C VAL A 83 3.33 1.95 -30.49
N PHE A 84 4.41 2.00 -29.71
CA PHE A 84 5.50 1.05 -29.84
C PHE A 84 5.20 -0.10 -28.87
N ASP A 85 5.22 -1.32 -29.41
CA ASP A 85 5.05 -2.59 -28.69
C ASP A 85 5.90 -2.68 -27.41
N ASP A 86 7.01 -1.95 -27.34
CA ASP A 86 7.93 -1.96 -26.21
C ASP A 86 7.40 -1.19 -24.99
N ILE A 87 6.61 -0.13 -25.17
CA ILE A 87 6.03 0.65 -24.04
C ILE A 87 4.84 -0.08 -23.44
N LEU A 88 4.03 -0.75 -24.28
CA LEU A 88 2.93 -1.61 -23.82
C LEU A 88 3.45 -2.86 -23.08
N LYS A 89 4.63 -3.37 -23.44
CA LYS A 89 5.25 -4.55 -22.79
C LYS A 89 6.11 -4.23 -21.56
N LEU A 90 6.76 -3.06 -21.49
CA LEU A 90 7.62 -2.72 -20.35
C LEU A 90 6.94 -1.87 -19.27
N TYR A 91 6.00 -0.98 -19.60
CA TYR A 91 5.58 0.08 -18.66
C TYR A 91 4.08 0.36 -18.57
N GLY A 92 3.25 -0.26 -19.41
CA GLY A 92 1.81 0.01 -19.49
C GLY A 92 1.48 1.45 -19.91
N MET A 93 0.26 1.70 -20.37
CA MET A 93 -0.25 3.07 -20.53
C MET A 93 -0.59 3.65 -19.15
N THR A 94 0.40 4.24 -18.48
CA THR A 94 0.20 4.81 -17.13
C THR A 94 0.22 6.33 -17.14
N TYR A 95 -0.49 6.93 -16.19
CA TYR A 95 -0.44 8.36 -15.98
C TYR A 95 0.96 8.87 -15.63
N GLN A 96 1.75 8.06 -14.91
CA GLN A 96 3.14 8.39 -14.61
C GLN A 96 3.93 8.66 -15.89
N ASN A 97 3.79 7.81 -16.91
CA ASN A 97 4.48 7.99 -18.19
C ASN A 97 4.11 9.32 -18.87
N ASN A 98 2.87 9.78 -18.69
CA ASN A 98 2.40 11.07 -19.23
C ASN A 98 3.02 12.26 -18.49
N VAL A 99 3.09 12.19 -17.16
CA VAL A 99 3.77 13.19 -16.35
C VAL A 99 5.26 13.23 -16.66
N HIS A 100 5.89 12.07 -16.86
CA HIS A 100 7.29 11.98 -17.30
C HIS A 100 7.50 12.61 -18.68
N ALA A 101 6.62 12.35 -19.65
CA ALA A 101 6.69 12.96 -20.98
C ALA A 101 6.57 14.49 -20.92
N PHE A 102 5.64 15.01 -20.10
CA PHE A 102 5.51 16.44 -19.83
C PHE A 102 6.79 17.01 -19.20
N ASN A 103 7.26 16.40 -18.10
CA ASN A 103 8.44 16.88 -17.37
C ASN A 103 9.70 16.85 -18.23
N ARG A 104 9.89 15.81 -19.04
CA ARG A 104 11.01 15.70 -19.99
C ARG A 104 11.00 16.85 -21.00
N GLN A 105 9.84 17.24 -21.51
CA GLN A 105 9.75 18.40 -22.40
C GLN A 105 10.06 19.71 -21.67
N MET A 106 9.67 19.84 -20.40
CA MET A 106 10.08 20.98 -19.58
C MET A 106 11.61 21.02 -19.38
N TYR A 107 12.29 19.87 -19.25
CA TYR A 107 13.75 19.80 -19.27
C TYR A 107 14.34 20.25 -20.61
N GLN A 108 13.79 19.79 -21.73
CA GLN A 108 14.24 20.18 -23.08
C GLN A 108 14.14 21.70 -23.30
N HIS A 109 13.07 22.32 -22.80
CA HIS A 109 12.88 23.77 -22.82
C HIS A 109 13.68 24.53 -21.74
N ARG A 110 14.47 23.84 -20.90
CA ARG A 110 15.20 24.39 -19.74
C ARG A 110 14.31 25.08 -18.70
N LEU A 111 13.09 24.60 -18.54
CA LEU A 111 12.06 25.13 -17.66
C LEU A 111 11.75 24.22 -16.45
N ASN A 112 12.49 23.12 -16.27
CA ASN A 112 12.30 22.17 -15.17
C ASN A 112 12.41 22.79 -13.77
N HIS A 113 13.18 23.88 -13.60
CA HIS A 113 13.24 24.59 -12.32
C HIS A 113 11.94 25.33 -11.96
N LYS A 114 11.04 25.52 -12.94
CA LYS A 114 9.83 26.33 -12.83
C LYS A 114 8.55 25.52 -13.02
N TYR A 115 8.59 24.56 -13.94
CA TYR A 115 7.44 23.74 -14.33
C TYR A 115 7.81 22.26 -14.25
N LEU A 116 7.54 21.66 -13.10
CA LEU A 116 7.60 20.21 -12.90
C LEU A 116 6.33 19.75 -12.23
N LEU A 117 5.67 18.78 -12.86
CA LEU A 117 4.53 18.12 -12.27
C LEU A 117 5.02 17.00 -11.33
N PRO A 118 4.40 16.85 -10.14
CA PRO A 118 4.65 15.69 -9.30
C PRO A 118 4.17 14.42 -10.02
N ILE A 119 4.98 13.37 -10.01
CA ILE A 119 4.62 12.06 -10.56
C ILE A 119 3.84 11.32 -9.46
N PRO A 120 2.52 11.11 -9.60
CA PRO A 120 1.77 10.42 -8.56
C PRO A 120 2.01 8.91 -8.62
N ILE A 121 1.79 8.27 -7.47
CA ILE A 121 1.98 6.82 -7.30
C ILE A 121 0.86 6.03 -8.00
N HIS A 122 -0.29 6.64 -8.24
CA HIS A 122 -1.42 6.05 -8.94
C HIS A 122 -1.91 6.98 -10.05
N THR A 123 -2.50 6.41 -11.10
CA THR A 123 -3.30 7.19 -12.06
C THR A 123 -4.40 7.91 -11.28
N PRO A 124 -4.39 9.26 -11.25
CA PRO A 124 -5.38 10.01 -10.50
C PRO A 124 -6.76 9.69 -11.06
N THR A 125 -7.74 9.55 -10.17
CA THR A 125 -9.14 9.46 -10.59
C THR A 125 -9.47 10.72 -11.39
N ILE A 126 -9.91 10.57 -12.64
CA ILE A 126 -10.35 11.73 -13.41
C ILE A 126 -11.67 12.17 -12.84
N ASN A 127 -11.62 13.27 -12.10
CA ASN A 127 -12.83 13.99 -11.74
C ASN A 127 -13.20 14.84 -12.96
N PHE A 128 -14.31 14.48 -13.62
CA PHE A 128 -14.99 15.38 -14.54
C PHE A 128 -15.62 16.50 -13.70
N PHE A 129 -14.90 17.62 -13.54
CA PHE A 129 -15.29 18.69 -12.63
C PHE A 129 -16.62 19.34 -13.01
N GLY A 130 -17.38 19.73 -11.97
CA GLY A 130 -18.62 20.47 -12.04
C GLY A 130 -19.86 19.58 -12.04
N GLN A 131 -20.87 19.91 -11.25
CA GLN A 131 -22.21 19.40 -11.50
C GLN A 131 -22.65 19.89 -12.88
N THR A 132 -23.33 19.05 -13.65
CA THR A 132 -24.11 19.57 -14.77
C THR A 132 -25.28 20.33 -14.16
N ASP A 133 -25.64 21.47 -14.74
CA ASP A 133 -26.81 22.24 -14.25
C ASP A 133 -28.11 21.43 -14.31
N ASN A 134 -28.13 20.41 -15.18
CA ASN A 134 -29.22 19.47 -15.33
C ASN A 134 -28.79 18.07 -14.92
N GLU A 135 -29.50 17.48 -13.97
CA GLU A 135 -29.34 16.09 -13.59
C GLU A 135 -29.83 15.18 -14.73
N ILE A 136 -28.98 14.24 -15.18
CA ILE A 136 -29.35 13.29 -16.23
C ILE A 136 -30.21 12.19 -15.60
N GLU A 137 -31.45 12.05 -16.08
CA GLU A 137 -32.33 10.95 -15.68
C GLU A 137 -31.89 9.64 -16.36
N VAL A 138 -31.65 8.62 -15.53
CA VAL A 138 -31.28 7.28 -15.98
C VAL A 138 -32.30 6.30 -15.41
N ARG A 139 -32.92 5.48 -16.28
CA ARG A 139 -33.89 4.47 -15.85
C ARG A 139 -33.22 3.43 -14.94
N GLU A 140 -33.99 2.75 -14.12
CA GLU A 140 -33.46 1.59 -13.39
C GLU A 140 -32.96 0.51 -14.37
N ASN A 141 -32.03 -0.33 -13.89
CA ASN A 141 -31.46 -1.44 -14.65
C ASN A 141 -30.77 -1.01 -15.96
N SER A 142 -30.11 0.15 -15.94
CA SER A 142 -29.44 0.72 -17.11
C SER A 142 -27.98 0.30 -17.23
N ILE A 143 -27.55 0.00 -18.45
CA ILE A 143 -26.18 -0.26 -18.85
C ILE A 143 -25.74 0.86 -19.80
N LEU A 144 -24.60 1.48 -19.51
CA LEU A 144 -23.96 2.39 -20.45
C LEU A 144 -23.18 1.56 -21.47
N VAL A 145 -23.43 1.83 -22.75
CA VAL A 145 -22.93 1.07 -23.90
C VAL A 145 -22.09 1.95 -24.80
N GLU A 146 -20.82 1.61 -24.94
CA GLU A 146 -19.89 2.23 -25.86
C GLU A 146 -20.03 1.60 -27.26
N ASN A 147 -21.02 2.04 -28.05
CA ASN A 147 -21.32 1.45 -29.37
C ASN A 147 -20.70 2.21 -30.57
N GLY A 148 -19.91 3.25 -30.31
CA GLY A 148 -19.22 4.01 -31.35
C GLY A 148 -18.16 3.21 -32.12
N GLU A 149 -17.80 3.70 -33.30
CA GLU A 149 -16.63 3.18 -34.02
C GLU A 149 -15.36 3.48 -33.23
N VAL A 150 -14.46 2.49 -33.15
CA VAL A 150 -13.14 2.68 -32.53
C VAL A 150 -12.15 2.82 -33.68
N PHE A 151 -11.40 3.91 -33.69
CA PHE A 151 -10.43 4.20 -34.75
C PHE A 151 -9.25 3.23 -34.81
N SER A 152 -9.05 2.44 -33.76
CA SER A 152 -7.99 1.45 -33.68
C SER A 152 -8.50 0.07 -34.12
N ASN A 153 -7.69 -0.69 -34.88
CA ASN A 153 -7.90 -2.12 -35.18
C ASN A 153 -7.94 -3.02 -33.92
N GLN A 154 -7.95 -2.43 -32.72
CA GLN A 154 -7.91 -3.10 -31.42
C GLN A 154 -9.25 -3.67 -30.98
N SER A 155 -10.37 -3.35 -31.66
CA SER A 155 -11.69 -3.91 -31.35
C SER A 155 -12.26 -4.63 -32.57
N TYR A 156 -12.18 -5.96 -32.59
CA TYR A 156 -12.81 -6.80 -33.62
C TYR A 156 -14.31 -7.07 -33.36
N PHE A 157 -14.88 -6.50 -32.30
CA PHE A 157 -16.28 -6.69 -31.91
C PHE A 157 -17.17 -5.50 -32.32
N TYR A 158 -18.04 -5.70 -33.31
CA TYR A 158 -18.94 -4.68 -33.85
C TYR A 158 -20.23 -4.57 -33.02
N LEU A 159 -20.13 -3.94 -31.84
CA LEU A 159 -21.22 -3.91 -30.87
C LEU A 159 -22.56 -3.37 -31.43
N ASN A 160 -22.52 -2.37 -32.32
CA ASN A 160 -23.71 -1.78 -32.94
C ASN A 160 -24.50 -2.79 -33.81
N GLU A 161 -23.83 -3.78 -34.39
CA GLU A 161 -24.48 -4.87 -35.15
C GLU A 161 -25.20 -5.86 -34.23
N HIS A 162 -24.74 -5.99 -32.98
CA HIS A 162 -25.32 -6.89 -31.98
C HIS A 162 -26.42 -6.23 -31.13
N LEU A 163 -26.54 -4.90 -31.12
CA LEU A 163 -27.50 -4.18 -30.26
C LEU A 163 -28.95 -4.66 -30.41
N LYS A 164 -29.38 -4.99 -31.63
CA LYS A 164 -30.72 -5.54 -31.87
C LYS A 164 -30.95 -6.86 -31.11
N GLN A 165 -29.96 -7.74 -31.15
CA GLN A 165 -30.03 -9.04 -30.45
C GLN A 165 -29.91 -8.84 -28.94
N ILE A 166 -28.98 -8.00 -28.47
CA ILE A 166 -28.79 -7.67 -27.05
C ILE A 166 -30.09 -7.15 -26.45
N ALA A 167 -30.71 -6.16 -27.10
CA ALA A 167 -31.96 -5.55 -26.62
C ALA A 167 -33.13 -6.55 -26.58
N SER A 168 -33.14 -7.52 -27.51
CA SER A 168 -34.15 -8.58 -27.56
C SER A 168 -33.93 -9.67 -26.52
N ASP A 169 -32.68 -10.05 -26.25
CA ASP A 169 -32.33 -11.10 -25.28
C ASP A 169 -32.49 -10.62 -23.83
N PHE A 170 -32.36 -9.31 -23.61
CA PHE A 170 -32.40 -8.69 -22.27
C PHE A 170 -33.39 -7.51 -22.20
N PRO A 171 -34.71 -7.74 -22.42
CA PRO A 171 -35.73 -6.67 -22.46
C PRO A 171 -35.90 -5.91 -21.13
N GLN A 172 -35.43 -6.46 -20.01
CA GLN A 172 -35.44 -5.90 -18.66
C GLN A 172 -34.32 -4.87 -18.40
N LEU A 173 -33.30 -4.84 -19.26
CA LEU A 173 -32.20 -3.88 -19.17
C LEU A 173 -32.44 -2.72 -20.13
N ASN A 174 -32.03 -1.51 -19.74
CA ASN A 174 -31.99 -0.34 -20.60
C ASN A 174 -30.56 -0.09 -21.09
N PHE A 175 -30.35 0.12 -22.39
CA PHE A 175 -29.04 0.27 -23.00
C PHE A 175 -28.85 1.70 -23.50
N TYR A 176 -28.03 2.47 -22.78
CA TYR A 176 -27.72 3.86 -23.11
C TYR A 176 -26.50 3.89 -24.03
N CYS A 177 -26.71 4.18 -25.31
CA CYS A 177 -25.73 4.05 -26.38
C CYS A 177 -25.00 5.37 -26.62
N SER A 178 -23.67 5.38 -26.49
CA SER A 178 -22.82 6.57 -26.65
C SER A 178 -22.72 7.11 -28.09
N ALA A 179 -23.19 6.35 -29.08
CA ALA A 179 -23.23 6.71 -30.49
C ALA A 179 -24.61 6.34 -31.09
N PRO A 180 -25.00 6.91 -32.25
CA PRO A 180 -26.31 6.65 -32.82
C PRO A 180 -26.51 5.14 -33.08
N PRO A 181 -27.50 4.50 -32.42
CA PRO A 181 -27.73 3.07 -32.61
C PRO A 181 -28.31 2.81 -34.00
N LYS A 182 -27.85 1.75 -34.68
CA LYS A 182 -28.38 1.36 -36.01
C LYS A 182 -29.81 0.80 -35.96
N PHE A 183 -30.34 0.57 -34.76
CA PHE A 183 -31.64 -0.04 -34.52
C PHE A 183 -32.36 0.68 -33.38
N GLN A 184 -33.70 0.77 -33.49
CA GLN A 184 -34.54 1.34 -32.45
C GLN A 184 -35.26 0.23 -31.67
N ALA A 185 -35.15 0.28 -30.34
CA ALA A 185 -35.90 -0.57 -29.41
C ALA A 185 -36.38 0.27 -28.23
N LYS A 186 -37.43 -0.17 -27.51
CA LYS A 186 -37.97 0.57 -26.35
C LYS A 186 -36.95 0.75 -25.22
N ASN A 187 -36.01 -0.18 -25.11
CA ASN A 187 -34.96 -0.24 -24.11
C ASN A 187 -33.58 0.18 -24.66
N ILE A 188 -33.51 0.80 -25.85
CA ILE A 188 -32.30 1.46 -26.36
C ILE A 188 -32.51 2.97 -26.26
N VAL A 189 -31.53 3.68 -25.71
CA VAL A 189 -31.53 5.14 -25.56
C VAL A 189 -30.31 5.71 -26.29
N ASP A 190 -30.55 6.61 -27.25
CA ASP A 190 -29.48 7.28 -27.99
C ASP A 190 -28.91 8.44 -27.15
N CYS A 191 -27.62 8.35 -26.82
CA CYS A 191 -26.87 9.34 -26.04
C CYS A 191 -25.77 10.00 -26.87
N SER A 192 -25.81 9.89 -28.19
CA SER A 192 -24.77 10.41 -29.10
C SER A 192 -24.57 11.93 -29.06
N GLY A 193 -25.57 12.68 -28.58
CA GLY A 193 -25.46 14.12 -28.36
C GLY A 193 -24.78 14.52 -27.04
N MET A 194 -24.37 13.57 -26.20
CA MET A 194 -23.79 13.83 -24.90
C MET A 194 -22.27 13.94 -24.95
N ASN A 195 -21.69 14.86 -24.17
CA ASN A 195 -20.25 14.94 -23.99
C ASN A 195 -19.74 13.92 -22.95
N LEU A 196 -18.41 13.77 -22.81
CA LEU A 196 -17.82 12.80 -21.86
C LEU A 196 -18.25 13.00 -20.41
N LYS A 197 -18.43 14.25 -19.98
CA LYS A 197 -18.87 14.56 -18.62
C LYS A 197 -20.28 14.05 -18.37
N GLN A 198 -21.19 14.25 -19.32
CA GLN A 198 -22.54 13.72 -19.27
C GLN A 198 -22.56 12.19 -19.34
N LEU A 199 -21.73 11.58 -20.20
CA LEU A 199 -21.60 10.12 -20.27
C LEU A 199 -20.98 9.52 -19.00
N SER A 200 -20.04 10.19 -18.35
CA SER A 200 -19.47 9.79 -17.05
C SER A 200 -20.55 9.78 -15.96
N GLN A 201 -21.33 10.85 -15.84
CA GLN A 201 -22.43 10.94 -14.88
C GLN A 201 -23.51 9.88 -15.13
N MET A 202 -23.78 9.59 -16.40
CA MET A 202 -24.67 8.50 -16.79
C MET A 202 -24.10 7.15 -16.36
N GLY A 203 -22.82 6.90 -16.60
CA GLY A 203 -22.09 5.73 -16.12
C GLY A 203 -22.21 5.56 -14.62
N ASP A 204 -22.08 6.65 -13.85
CA ASP A 204 -22.24 6.67 -12.38
C ASP A 204 -23.64 6.26 -11.92
N LYS A 205 -24.67 6.42 -12.76
CA LYS A 205 -26.05 5.99 -12.48
C LYS A 205 -26.42 4.62 -13.07
N CYS A 206 -25.70 4.16 -14.09
CA CYS A 206 -25.87 2.82 -14.65
C CYS A 206 -25.41 1.74 -13.66
N ILE A 207 -26.01 0.55 -13.73
CA ILE A 207 -25.67 -0.59 -12.87
C ILE A 207 -24.51 -1.43 -13.42
N GLY A 208 -24.12 -1.21 -14.67
CA GLY A 208 -23.03 -1.90 -15.34
C GLY A 208 -22.56 -1.14 -16.57
N LEU A 209 -21.39 -1.54 -17.06
CA LEU A 209 -20.66 -0.82 -18.11
C LEU A 209 -20.25 -1.80 -19.21
N LEU A 210 -20.70 -1.55 -20.44
CA LEU A 210 -20.35 -2.33 -21.63
C LEU A 210 -19.52 -1.46 -22.58
N MET A 211 -18.23 -1.77 -22.67
CA MET A 211 -17.20 -0.85 -23.17
C MET A 211 -16.40 -1.47 -24.32
N LYS A 212 -15.74 -0.62 -25.12
CA LYS A 212 -14.82 -1.00 -26.22
C LYS A 212 -13.40 -0.47 -26.01
N GLY A 213 -13.16 0.26 -24.92
CA GLY A 213 -11.82 0.72 -24.53
C GLY A 213 -11.44 2.14 -24.99
N SER A 214 -12.40 2.94 -25.50
CA SER A 214 -12.14 4.33 -25.90
C SER A 214 -12.22 5.35 -24.75
N ALA A 215 -12.26 6.64 -25.10
CA ALA A 215 -12.49 7.79 -24.21
C ALA A 215 -13.80 7.71 -23.40
N ILE A 216 -14.74 6.85 -23.77
CA ILE A 216 -15.95 6.63 -22.98
C ILE A 216 -15.68 5.66 -21.81
N ASN A 217 -15.01 4.53 -22.07
CA ASN A 217 -14.59 3.57 -21.02
C ASN A 217 -13.74 4.26 -19.95
N ALA A 218 -12.76 4.99 -20.45
CA ALA A 218 -11.98 6.04 -19.82
C ALA A 218 -12.78 6.98 -18.91
N ALA A 219 -13.79 7.66 -19.46
CA ALA A 219 -14.60 8.60 -18.70
C ALA A 219 -15.40 7.91 -17.58
N CYS A 220 -15.69 6.63 -17.74
CA CYS A 220 -16.34 5.82 -16.71
C CYS A 220 -15.36 5.27 -15.66
N GLN A 221 -14.10 5.73 -15.63
CA GLN A 221 -13.13 5.36 -14.61
C GLN A 221 -13.27 6.20 -13.32
N THR A 222 -14.47 6.19 -12.73
CA THR A 222 -14.79 6.90 -11.48
C THR A 222 -14.75 5.95 -10.28
N GLU A 223 -14.64 6.50 -9.06
CA GLU A 223 -14.71 5.71 -7.82
C GLU A 223 -16.04 4.96 -7.70
N ILE A 224 -17.14 5.57 -8.13
CA ILE A 224 -18.48 4.97 -8.12
C ILE A 224 -18.52 3.77 -9.08
N ASN A 225 -17.88 3.88 -10.24
CA ASN A 225 -17.87 2.85 -11.27
C ASN A 225 -16.83 1.75 -11.03
N ARG A 226 -15.89 1.93 -10.09
CA ARG A 226 -14.85 0.95 -9.75
C ARG A 226 -15.43 -0.39 -9.30
N TYR A 227 -16.59 -0.38 -8.68
CA TYR A 227 -17.22 -1.56 -8.09
C TYR A 227 -18.37 -2.11 -8.93
N LYS A 228 -18.57 -1.59 -10.14
CA LYS A 228 -19.67 -2.03 -11.02
C LYS A 228 -19.22 -3.13 -11.97
N PRO A 229 -20.11 -4.10 -12.28
CA PRO A 229 -19.87 -5.06 -13.34
C PRO A 229 -19.44 -4.32 -14.62
N ARG A 230 -18.31 -4.74 -15.18
CA ARG A 230 -17.75 -4.16 -16.41
C ARG A 230 -17.41 -5.26 -17.40
N CYS A 231 -17.77 -5.04 -18.64
CA CYS A 231 -17.38 -5.88 -19.76
C CYS A 231 -16.73 -5.02 -20.84
N ILE A 232 -15.54 -5.42 -21.30
CA ILE A 232 -14.87 -4.83 -22.45
C ILE A 232 -14.93 -5.84 -23.60
N VAL A 233 -15.51 -5.44 -24.73
CA VAL A 233 -15.67 -6.33 -25.90
C VAL A 233 -14.58 -6.10 -26.93
N GLY A 234 -14.12 -7.19 -27.54
CA GLY A 234 -13.24 -7.14 -28.71
C GLY A 234 -11.79 -6.75 -28.44
N TRP A 235 -11.36 -6.67 -27.18
CA TRP A 235 -10.01 -6.27 -26.79
C TRP A 235 -9.21 -7.47 -26.29
N ASP A 236 -8.02 -7.70 -26.84
CA ASP A 236 -7.11 -8.81 -26.49
C ASP A 236 -5.74 -8.24 -26.07
N LEU A 237 -5.68 -7.67 -24.86
CA LEU A 237 -4.43 -7.18 -24.27
C LEU A 237 -3.83 -8.25 -23.35
N ALA A 238 -2.49 -8.37 -23.36
CA ALA A 238 -1.76 -9.26 -22.46
C ALA A 238 -1.92 -8.86 -20.98
N GLU A 239 -2.15 -7.57 -20.71
CA GLU A 239 -2.38 -7.03 -19.37
C GLU A 239 -3.80 -6.48 -19.24
N LYS A 240 -4.48 -6.87 -18.16
CA LYS A 240 -5.84 -6.42 -17.86
C LYS A 240 -5.78 -5.02 -17.24
N LEU A 241 -6.17 -4.01 -18.01
CA LEU A 241 -6.30 -2.65 -17.51
C LEU A 241 -7.39 -2.60 -16.42
N TRP A 242 -6.99 -2.17 -15.22
CA TRP A 242 -7.90 -1.79 -14.13
C TRP A 242 -8.75 -2.93 -13.55
N ASP A 243 -8.18 -4.14 -13.48
CA ASP A 243 -8.81 -5.27 -12.81
C ASP A 243 -8.88 -5.00 -11.30
N ASN A 244 -10.09 -4.91 -10.75
CA ASN A 244 -10.32 -4.91 -9.31
C ASN A 244 -10.58 -6.34 -8.86
N LEU A 245 -9.81 -6.84 -7.88
CA LEU A 245 -9.99 -8.18 -7.34
C LEU A 245 -11.43 -8.44 -6.83
N GLU A 246 -12.12 -7.39 -6.37
CA GLU A 246 -13.50 -7.48 -5.88
C GLU A 246 -14.56 -7.46 -6.99
N ASN A 247 -14.24 -6.91 -8.18
CA ASN A 247 -15.14 -6.92 -9.33
C ASN A 247 -14.33 -6.96 -10.64
N PRO A 248 -13.93 -8.17 -11.08
CA PRO A 248 -13.04 -8.33 -12.21
C PRO A 248 -13.71 -7.89 -13.51
N VAL A 249 -12.92 -7.25 -14.38
CA VAL A 249 -13.37 -6.84 -15.71
C VAL A 249 -13.49 -8.07 -16.60
N VAL A 250 -14.66 -8.26 -17.22
CA VAL A 250 -14.86 -9.32 -18.21
C VAL A 250 -14.38 -8.83 -19.57
N TYR A 251 -13.49 -9.60 -20.21
CA TYR A 251 -13.03 -9.32 -21.57
C TYR A 251 -13.71 -10.28 -22.53
N ALA A 252 -14.84 -9.86 -23.10
CA ALA A 252 -15.66 -10.71 -23.96
C ALA A 252 -15.15 -10.69 -25.41
N LYS A 253 -14.79 -11.86 -25.92
CA LYS A 253 -14.27 -12.06 -27.27
C LYS A 253 -15.38 -12.25 -28.30
N ASN A 254 -16.57 -12.65 -27.86
CA ASN A 254 -17.69 -12.98 -28.72
C ASN A 254 -19.03 -12.71 -28.02
N TYR A 255 -20.11 -12.86 -28.77
CA TYR A 255 -21.46 -12.56 -28.29
C TYR A 255 -21.89 -13.46 -27.14
N ALA A 256 -21.48 -14.73 -27.14
CA ALA A 256 -21.87 -15.69 -26.10
C ALA A 256 -21.28 -15.31 -24.72
N GLU A 257 -20.03 -14.87 -24.69
CA GLU A 257 -19.39 -14.37 -23.47
C GLU A 257 -20.05 -13.08 -22.96
N LEU A 258 -20.38 -12.16 -23.88
CA LEU A 258 -21.15 -10.95 -23.53
C LEU A 258 -22.53 -11.31 -22.95
N GLN A 259 -23.21 -12.26 -23.57
CA GLN A 259 -24.53 -12.74 -23.13
C GLN A 259 -24.44 -13.36 -21.73
N GLN A 260 -23.39 -14.14 -21.44
CA GLN A 260 -23.17 -14.69 -20.10
C GLN A 260 -22.99 -13.59 -19.05
N TRP A 261 -22.22 -12.55 -19.36
CA TRP A 261 -22.02 -11.42 -18.45
C TRP A 261 -23.32 -10.64 -18.19
N LEU A 262 -24.08 -10.30 -19.24
CA LEU A 262 -25.39 -9.66 -19.10
C LEU A 262 -26.39 -10.53 -18.32
N GLY A 263 -26.35 -11.86 -18.51
CA GLY A 263 -27.17 -12.81 -17.77
C GLY A 263 -26.95 -12.76 -16.26
N LYS A 264 -25.70 -12.63 -15.80
CA LYS A 264 -25.37 -12.48 -14.37
C LYS A 264 -25.96 -11.19 -13.78
N ILE A 265 -25.89 -10.09 -14.51
CA ILE A 265 -26.47 -8.80 -14.06
C ILE A 265 -28.00 -8.95 -13.87
N VAL A 266 -28.66 -9.62 -14.80
CA VAL A 266 -30.11 -9.87 -14.73
C VAL A 266 -30.47 -10.75 -13.53
N GLU A 267 -29.69 -11.81 -13.29
CA GLU A 267 -29.86 -12.67 -12.12
C GLU A 267 -29.76 -11.86 -10.82
N ASP A 268 -28.77 -10.98 -10.72
CA ASP A 268 -28.60 -10.10 -9.55
C ASP A 268 -29.76 -9.12 -9.37
N ILE A 269 -30.31 -8.56 -10.46
CA ILE A 269 -31.51 -7.70 -10.40
C ILE A 269 -32.72 -8.50 -9.88
N SER A 270 -32.95 -9.70 -10.41
CA SER A 270 -34.05 -10.57 -9.97
C SER A 270 -33.94 -10.94 -8.50
N LEU A 271 -32.71 -11.14 -8.00
CA LEU A 271 -32.45 -11.37 -6.57
C LEU A 271 -32.71 -10.13 -5.71
N SER A 272 -32.51 -8.91 -6.24
CA SER A 272 -32.67 -7.66 -5.49
C SER A 272 -34.12 -7.18 -5.36
N THR A 273 -35.02 -7.63 -6.26
CA THR A 273 -36.38 -7.10 -6.43
C THR A 273 -37.50 -7.98 -5.83
N GLY A 274 -37.19 -9.17 -5.32
CA GLY A 274 -38.17 -10.07 -4.70
C GLY A 274 -38.22 -10.00 -3.16
N GLU A 275 -39.38 -10.33 -2.56
CA GLU A 275 -39.53 -10.65 -1.12
C GLU A 275 -38.60 -11.79 -0.65
N ALA A 276 -37.96 -12.49 -1.58
CA ALA A 276 -36.88 -13.46 -1.35
C ALA A 276 -35.57 -12.84 -0.80
N LYS A 277 -35.53 -11.55 -0.48
CA LYS A 277 -34.37 -10.88 0.14
C LYS A 277 -33.93 -11.55 1.45
N ASN A 278 -34.85 -12.12 2.22
CA ASN A 278 -34.51 -12.80 3.49
C ASN A 278 -34.18 -14.30 3.31
N ALA A 279 -34.75 -14.97 2.31
CA ALA A 279 -34.49 -16.38 2.06
C ALA A 279 -33.21 -16.59 1.24
N ASN A 280 -32.97 -15.75 0.21
CA ASN A 280 -31.79 -15.88 -0.65
C ASN A 280 -30.54 -15.17 -0.11
N ILE A 281 -30.63 -14.20 0.81
CA ILE A 281 -29.42 -13.75 1.52
C ILE A 281 -28.92 -14.86 2.47
N LEU A 282 -29.82 -15.59 3.14
CA LEU A 282 -29.45 -16.79 3.90
C LEU A 282 -28.91 -17.88 2.97
N VAL A 283 -29.58 -18.17 1.85
CA VAL A 283 -29.16 -19.24 0.91
C VAL A 283 -27.93 -18.86 0.08
N ARG A 284 -27.64 -17.59 -0.21
CA ARG A 284 -26.44 -17.12 -0.95
C ARG A 284 -25.26 -16.88 -0.01
N MET A 285 -25.49 -16.51 1.27
CA MET A 285 -24.48 -16.69 2.31
C MET A 285 -24.19 -18.18 2.48
N GLU A 286 -25.20 -19.04 2.60
CA GLU A 286 -25.02 -20.49 2.66
C GLU A 286 -24.42 -21.07 1.38
N SER A 287 -24.63 -20.52 0.19
CA SER A 287 -24.07 -21.05 -1.07
C SER A 287 -22.69 -20.53 -1.44
N ILE A 288 -22.33 -19.31 -1.01
CA ILE A 288 -20.93 -18.85 -0.97
C ILE A 288 -20.19 -19.64 0.12
N PHE A 289 -20.83 -19.93 1.25
CA PHE A 289 -20.33 -20.88 2.23
C PHE A 289 -20.37 -22.33 1.73
N GLN A 290 -21.19 -22.70 0.73
CA GLN A 290 -21.30 -24.07 0.21
C GLN A 290 -20.49 -24.35 -1.06
N THR A 291 -20.16 -23.36 -1.87
CA THR A 291 -19.07 -23.50 -2.87
C THR A 291 -17.70 -23.42 -2.19
N ALA A 292 -17.61 -22.77 -1.01
CA ALA A 292 -16.54 -22.98 -0.04
C ALA A 292 -16.77 -24.18 0.91
N SER A 293 -17.91 -24.91 0.83
CA SER A 293 -18.14 -26.16 1.60
C SER A 293 -18.19 -27.43 0.77
N ALA A 294 -18.21 -27.34 -0.56
CA ALA A 294 -17.87 -28.48 -1.41
C ALA A 294 -16.38 -28.82 -1.31
N SER A 295 -15.59 -27.96 -0.67
CA SER A 295 -14.23 -28.23 -0.16
C SER A 295 -14.17 -28.49 1.36
N LYS A 296 -15.29 -28.48 2.11
CA LYS A 296 -15.31 -28.74 3.57
C LYS A 296 -15.26 -30.23 3.95
N GLU A 297 -15.19 -31.14 2.98
CA GLU A 297 -14.72 -32.51 3.27
C GLU A 297 -13.19 -32.62 3.34
N ASN A 298 -12.43 -31.56 3.00
CA ASN A 298 -11.05 -31.40 3.49
C ASN A 298 -11.10 -30.77 4.89
N ASP A 299 -11.56 -31.55 5.84
CA ASP A 299 -11.45 -31.20 7.25
C ASP A 299 -9.95 -31.09 7.62
N ASN A 300 -9.50 -29.84 7.76
CA ASN A 300 -8.39 -29.39 8.59
C ASN A 300 -6.95 -29.88 8.28
N LEU A 301 -6.31 -29.25 7.29
CA LEU A 301 -4.83 -29.21 7.22
C LEU A 301 -4.22 -27.88 7.70
N GLN A 302 -5.03 -26.85 7.96
CA GLN A 302 -4.50 -25.61 8.55
C GLN A 302 -4.25 -25.79 10.05
N ASP A 303 -3.07 -25.35 10.46
CA ASP A 303 -2.65 -25.32 11.85
C ASP A 303 -3.59 -24.42 12.67
N LYS A 304 -4.15 -24.99 13.75
CA LYS A 304 -5.08 -24.29 14.64
C LYS A 304 -4.34 -23.51 15.71
N ILE A 305 -4.68 -22.24 15.87
CA ILE A 305 -4.11 -21.36 16.89
C ILE A 305 -5.20 -20.96 17.86
N LEU A 306 -5.03 -21.29 19.14
CA LEU A 306 -6.02 -20.97 20.17
C LEU A 306 -5.74 -19.60 20.77
N ILE A 307 -6.68 -18.67 20.68
CA ILE A 307 -6.64 -17.38 21.38
C ILE A 307 -7.51 -17.48 22.63
N VAL A 308 -6.91 -17.24 23.80
CA VAL A 308 -7.56 -17.36 25.11
C VAL A 308 -7.76 -15.98 25.72
N SER A 309 -8.99 -15.71 26.14
CA SER A 309 -9.36 -14.49 26.88
C SER A 309 -10.30 -14.83 28.04
N HIS A 310 -10.70 -13.84 28.83
CA HIS A 310 -11.67 -13.99 29.92
C HIS A 310 -13.10 -13.63 29.46
N LYS A 311 -14.13 -14.05 30.21
CA LYS A 311 -15.56 -13.92 29.85
C LYS A 311 -16.15 -12.51 30.11
N GLU A 312 -15.50 -11.67 30.92
CA GLU A 312 -16.07 -10.37 31.31
C GLU A 312 -16.00 -9.35 30.16
N LYS A 313 -17.16 -9.03 29.58
CA LYS A 313 -17.28 -8.20 28.37
C LYS A 313 -17.00 -6.71 28.61
N GLN A 314 -17.21 -6.24 29.83
CA GLN A 314 -17.01 -4.84 30.23
C GLN A 314 -15.56 -4.57 30.64
N CYS A 315 -14.63 -4.96 29.78
CA CYS A 315 -13.19 -4.91 30.05
C CYS A 315 -12.41 -4.59 28.78
N GLY A 316 -11.56 -3.55 28.83
CA GLY A 316 -10.74 -3.15 27.68
C GLY A 316 -9.80 -4.27 27.21
N VAL A 317 -9.29 -5.09 28.15
CA VAL A 317 -8.47 -6.28 27.81
C VAL A 317 -9.30 -7.28 27.01
N GLN A 318 -10.53 -7.60 27.45
CA GLN A 318 -11.40 -8.55 26.74
C GLN A 318 -11.71 -8.06 25.33
N GLN A 319 -12.13 -6.80 25.21
CA GLN A 319 -12.50 -6.19 23.93
C GLN A 319 -11.31 -6.18 22.97
N TYR A 320 -10.11 -5.89 23.48
CA TYR A 320 -8.89 -5.95 22.68
C TYR A 320 -8.62 -7.36 22.15
N GLY A 321 -8.69 -8.38 23.00
CA GLY A 321 -8.50 -9.78 22.59
C GLY A 321 -9.55 -10.26 21.58
N LEU A 322 -10.81 -9.83 21.74
CA LEU A 322 -11.87 -10.15 20.80
C LEU A 322 -11.64 -9.49 19.43
N ASN A 323 -11.15 -8.25 19.40
CA ASN A 323 -10.83 -7.55 18.15
C ASN A 323 -9.69 -8.25 17.40
N ILE A 324 -8.63 -8.63 18.12
CA ILE A 324 -7.56 -9.45 17.57
C ILE A 324 -8.12 -10.73 16.96
N ALA A 325 -8.91 -11.48 17.72
CA ALA A 325 -9.45 -12.75 17.25
C ALA A 325 -10.30 -12.61 15.99
N LYS A 326 -11.26 -11.68 15.97
CA LYS A 326 -12.12 -11.42 14.80
C LYS A 326 -11.33 -11.03 13.55
N THR A 327 -10.26 -10.25 13.72
CA THR A 327 -9.39 -9.89 12.60
C THR A 327 -8.60 -11.12 12.12
N LEU A 328 -8.01 -11.87 13.04
CA LEU A 328 -7.20 -13.04 12.71
C LEU A 328 -8.01 -14.23 12.18
N GLU A 329 -9.30 -14.32 12.45
CA GLU A 329 -10.21 -15.30 11.82
C GLU A 329 -10.21 -15.24 10.29
N LYS A 330 -9.76 -14.12 9.70
CA LYS A 330 -9.64 -13.92 8.25
C LYS A 330 -8.32 -14.41 7.66
N SER A 331 -7.38 -14.88 8.49
CA SER A 331 -6.13 -15.46 8.02
C SER A 331 -6.40 -16.65 7.10
N THR A 332 -5.67 -16.71 5.99
CA THR A 332 -5.70 -17.86 5.07
C THR A 332 -4.60 -18.87 5.38
N LYS A 333 -3.67 -18.55 6.29
CA LYS A 333 -2.52 -19.42 6.63
C LYS A 333 -2.80 -20.29 7.86
N TYR A 334 -3.32 -19.68 8.92
CA TYR A 334 -3.67 -20.32 10.18
C TYR A 334 -5.17 -20.25 10.46
N CYS A 335 -5.70 -21.26 11.15
CA CYS A 335 -7.07 -21.26 11.65
C CYS A 335 -7.07 -20.75 13.10
N PHE A 336 -7.35 -19.46 13.30
CA PHE A 336 -7.46 -18.88 14.63
C PHE A 336 -8.82 -19.23 15.26
N VAL A 337 -8.79 -19.69 16.51
CA VAL A 337 -9.99 -20.05 17.27
C VAL A 337 -9.99 -19.32 18.60
N TYR A 338 -11.05 -18.55 18.87
CA TYR A 338 -11.22 -17.82 20.12
C TYR A 338 -11.92 -18.66 21.18
N ALA A 339 -11.42 -18.63 22.42
CA ALA A 339 -12.04 -19.24 23.58
C ALA A 339 -12.03 -18.30 24.78
N GLU A 340 -13.15 -18.23 25.49
CA GLU A 340 -13.27 -17.51 26.75
C GLU A 340 -13.18 -18.49 27.91
N CYS A 341 -12.13 -18.37 28.72
CA CYS A 341 -11.84 -19.27 29.82
C CYS A 341 -11.89 -18.53 31.17
N SER A 342 -12.60 -19.09 32.14
CA SER A 342 -12.66 -18.57 33.51
C SER A 342 -11.74 -19.32 34.48
N CYS A 343 -11.26 -20.50 34.10
CA CYS A 343 -10.40 -21.36 34.92
C CYS A 343 -9.52 -22.26 34.05
N SER A 344 -8.64 -23.05 34.69
CA SER A 344 -7.78 -24.03 34.03
C SER A 344 -8.55 -25.12 33.29
N GLU A 345 -9.70 -25.53 33.81
CA GLU A 345 -10.52 -26.60 33.26
C GLU A 345 -11.10 -26.20 31.89
N ASP A 346 -11.61 -24.96 31.76
CA ASP A 346 -12.09 -24.38 30.49
C ASP A 346 -10.98 -24.40 29.42
N LEU A 347 -9.75 -24.07 29.81
CA LEU A 347 -8.59 -24.08 28.91
C LEU A 347 -8.26 -25.50 28.46
N LEU A 348 -8.18 -26.46 29.39
CA LEU A 348 -7.85 -27.85 29.09
C LEU A 348 -8.92 -28.51 28.20
N GLU A 349 -10.19 -28.20 28.43
CA GLU A 349 -11.28 -28.65 27.57
C GLU A 349 -11.13 -28.10 26.15
N SER A 350 -10.84 -26.80 26.02
CA SER A 350 -10.61 -26.13 24.73
C SER A 350 -9.42 -26.73 23.98
N VAL A 351 -8.30 -26.96 24.68
CA VAL A 351 -7.08 -27.58 24.12
C VAL A 351 -7.37 -29.02 23.68
N LYS A 352 -8.07 -29.81 24.50
CA LYS A 352 -8.44 -31.20 24.18
C LYS A 352 -9.34 -31.27 22.94
N LYS A 353 -10.29 -30.35 22.83
CA LYS A 353 -11.25 -30.28 21.71
C LYS A 353 -10.58 -29.81 20.41
N LEU A 354 -9.77 -28.76 20.49
CA LEU A 354 -9.24 -28.07 19.31
C LEU A 354 -7.90 -28.60 18.83
N LYS A 355 -7.10 -29.20 19.74
CA LYS A 355 -5.72 -29.66 19.49
C LYS A 355 -4.88 -28.58 18.77
N PRO A 356 -4.78 -27.36 19.34
CA PRO A 356 -4.05 -26.27 18.69
C PRO A 356 -2.55 -26.61 18.59
N VAL A 357 -1.84 -25.96 17.67
CA VAL A 357 -0.37 -26.04 17.55
C VAL A 357 0.36 -24.95 18.33
N ALA A 358 -0.33 -23.88 18.73
CA ALA A 358 0.13 -22.84 19.65
C ALA A 358 -1.06 -22.17 20.35
N ILE A 359 -0.80 -21.51 21.48
CA ILE A 359 -1.82 -20.79 22.27
C ILE A 359 -1.35 -19.36 22.52
N ILE A 360 -2.20 -18.39 22.15
CA ILE A 360 -2.01 -16.97 22.43
C ILE A 360 -2.93 -16.58 23.60
N TYR A 361 -2.35 -16.06 24.67
CA TYR A 361 -3.06 -15.59 25.85
C TYR A 361 -3.22 -14.08 25.77
N ASN A 362 -4.46 -13.61 25.77
CA ASN A 362 -4.80 -12.21 25.97
C ASN A 362 -4.62 -11.84 27.46
N TYR A 363 -3.36 -11.86 27.91
CA TYR A 363 -3.02 -12.00 29.32
C TYR A 363 -2.99 -10.67 30.07
N HIS A 364 -3.71 -10.63 31.18
CA HIS A 364 -3.51 -9.65 32.24
C HIS A 364 -3.64 -10.38 33.58
N PRO A 365 -2.77 -10.12 34.58
CA PRO A 365 -2.80 -10.85 35.86
C PRO A 365 -4.14 -10.80 36.59
N LEU A 366 -4.90 -9.71 36.42
CA LEU A 366 -6.23 -9.56 37.02
C LEU A 366 -7.34 -10.32 36.28
N THR A 367 -7.19 -10.59 34.98
CA THR A 367 -8.25 -11.21 34.16
C THR A 367 -8.03 -12.70 33.94
N LEU A 368 -6.77 -13.15 33.93
CA LEU A 368 -6.37 -14.55 33.79
C LEU A 368 -5.48 -15.00 34.96
N SER A 369 -5.89 -14.69 36.19
CA SER A 369 -5.13 -14.97 37.42
C SER A 369 -4.86 -16.46 37.68
N TRP A 370 -5.63 -17.34 37.06
CA TRP A 370 -5.48 -18.80 37.14
C TRP A 370 -4.38 -19.35 36.21
N VAL A 371 -3.87 -18.55 35.25
CA VAL A 371 -2.76 -18.96 34.38
C VAL A 371 -1.45 -18.95 35.16
N ASN A 372 -0.81 -20.12 35.28
CA ASN A 372 0.41 -20.33 36.05
C ASN A 372 1.31 -21.39 35.38
N PRO A 373 2.60 -21.51 35.77
CA PRO A 373 3.51 -22.45 35.11
C PRO A 373 3.06 -23.92 35.13
N SER A 374 2.37 -24.37 36.19
CA SER A 374 1.91 -25.76 36.29
C SER A 374 0.87 -26.12 35.24
N ILE A 375 -0.05 -25.21 34.92
CA ILE A 375 -1.06 -25.47 33.88
C ILE A 375 -0.44 -25.40 32.49
N LEU A 376 0.48 -24.46 32.23
CA LEU A 376 1.15 -24.33 30.93
C LEU A 376 2.04 -25.55 30.65
N GLN A 377 2.79 -26.05 31.63
CA GLN A 377 3.60 -27.27 31.49
C GLN A 377 2.78 -28.53 31.18
N SER A 378 1.49 -28.54 31.49
CA SER A 378 0.59 -29.67 31.17
C SER A 378 0.15 -29.70 29.69
N ILE A 379 0.44 -28.64 28.92
CA ILE A 379 0.04 -28.46 27.54
C ILE A 379 1.31 -28.37 26.67
N ASN A 380 1.51 -29.34 25.77
CA ASN A 380 2.76 -29.45 25.00
C ASN A 380 2.71 -28.68 23.68
N VAL A 381 2.49 -27.36 23.73
CA VAL A 381 2.59 -26.45 22.57
C VAL A 381 3.18 -25.11 23.00
N PRO A 382 3.71 -24.27 22.09
CA PRO A 382 4.17 -22.94 22.44
C PRO A 382 3.06 -22.07 23.03
N HIS A 383 3.39 -21.38 24.11
CA HIS A 383 2.52 -20.42 24.80
C HIS A 383 3.06 -18.99 24.59
N ILE A 384 2.18 -18.12 24.11
CA ILE A 384 2.50 -16.74 23.73
C ILE A 384 1.64 -15.79 24.57
N GLY A 385 2.23 -14.89 25.35
CA GLY A 385 1.49 -13.91 26.16
C GLY A 385 1.41 -12.53 25.52
N ILE A 386 0.21 -11.94 25.41
CA ILE A 386 0.05 -10.52 25.03
C ILE A 386 0.31 -9.64 26.27
N ILE A 387 1.23 -8.66 26.16
CA ILE A 387 1.59 -7.75 27.25
C ILE A 387 0.86 -6.41 27.10
N HIS A 388 -0.24 -6.18 27.82
CA HIS A 388 -1.06 -4.97 27.67
C HIS A 388 -0.42 -3.68 28.19
N GLU A 389 0.22 -3.72 29.36
CA GLU A 389 0.88 -2.54 29.97
C GLU A 389 2.37 -2.54 29.64
N VAL A 390 2.71 -2.75 28.37
CA VAL A 390 4.11 -2.85 27.92
C VAL A 390 4.79 -1.49 27.83
N THR A 391 6.03 -1.45 28.29
CA THR A 391 7.00 -0.36 28.10
C THR A 391 8.29 -0.97 27.54
N GLN A 392 9.23 -0.14 27.06
CA GLN A 392 10.52 -0.64 26.59
C GLN A 392 11.23 -1.50 27.65
N ARG A 393 11.25 -1.02 28.91
CA ARG A 393 11.84 -1.78 30.02
C ARG A 393 11.16 -3.13 30.21
N ILE A 394 9.83 -3.20 30.13
CA ILE A 394 9.09 -4.46 30.31
C ILE A 394 9.42 -5.42 29.17
N ALA A 395 9.43 -4.94 27.91
CA ALA A 395 9.84 -5.76 26.77
C ALA A 395 11.27 -6.29 26.92
N ASP A 396 12.21 -5.45 27.35
CA ASP A 396 13.62 -5.82 27.51
C ASP A 396 13.84 -6.87 28.60
N VAL A 397 13.07 -6.83 29.69
CA VAL A 397 13.25 -7.72 30.86
C VAL A 397 12.28 -8.92 30.88
N SER A 398 11.34 -9.01 29.94
CA SER A 398 10.47 -10.17 29.77
C SER A 398 11.30 -11.45 29.59
N ASN A 399 10.89 -12.52 30.25
CA ASN A 399 11.59 -13.81 30.20
C ASN A 399 10.58 -14.94 29.93
N ASP A 400 11.08 -16.17 29.85
CA ASP A 400 10.32 -17.37 29.53
C ASP A 400 9.67 -18.06 30.75
N SER A 401 9.63 -17.39 31.93
CA SER A 401 9.18 -18.03 33.18
C SER A 401 7.70 -18.42 33.17
N LEU A 402 6.88 -17.67 32.43
CA LEU A 402 5.45 -17.95 32.27
C LEU A 402 5.12 -18.33 30.82
N PHE A 403 5.45 -17.47 29.86
CA PHE A 403 5.23 -17.72 28.43
C PHE A 403 6.57 -17.85 27.71
N GLN A 404 6.71 -18.80 26.77
CA GLN A 404 7.95 -18.94 25.99
C GLN A 404 8.18 -17.73 25.09
N TYR A 405 7.10 -17.08 24.66
CA TYR A 405 7.12 -15.91 23.79
C TYR A 405 6.13 -14.86 24.26
N HIS A 406 6.32 -13.63 23.83
CA HIS A 406 5.46 -12.50 24.16
C HIS A 406 5.11 -11.68 22.92
N ILE A 407 3.90 -11.15 22.88
CA ILE A 407 3.47 -10.16 21.89
C ILE A 407 3.23 -8.84 22.61
N ALA A 408 3.97 -7.82 22.21
CA ALA A 408 3.86 -6.46 22.71
C ALA A 408 3.11 -5.60 21.67
N PRO A 409 1.84 -5.22 21.93
CA PRO A 409 1.03 -4.43 21.01
C PRO A 409 1.41 -2.95 21.03
N ASP A 410 2.70 -2.65 20.93
CA ASP A 410 3.24 -1.30 20.88
C ASP A 410 4.29 -1.20 19.76
N PRO A 411 3.95 -0.58 18.62
CA PRO A 411 4.85 -0.51 17.47
C PRO A 411 6.11 0.34 17.73
N THR A 412 6.11 1.15 18.79
CA THR A 412 7.22 2.06 19.13
C THR A 412 8.39 1.37 19.83
N LEU A 413 8.23 0.11 20.25
CA LEU A 413 9.27 -0.61 20.96
C LEU A 413 10.47 -0.94 20.06
N GLU A 414 11.66 -0.92 20.66
CA GLU A 414 12.87 -1.51 20.13
C GLU A 414 12.86 -3.01 20.45
N LEU A 415 13.05 -3.84 19.43
CA LEU A 415 13.14 -5.29 19.57
C LEU A 415 14.56 -5.66 19.98
N LYS A 416 14.82 -5.72 21.29
CA LYS A 416 16.11 -6.16 21.86
C LYS A 416 16.06 -7.58 22.41
N ASN A 417 14.86 -8.08 22.67
CA ASN A 417 14.61 -9.33 23.34
C ASN A 417 14.04 -10.34 22.34
N PRO A 418 14.77 -11.43 22.01
CA PRO A 418 14.40 -12.33 20.91
C PRO A 418 13.12 -13.13 21.15
N ILE A 419 12.60 -13.16 22.39
CA ILE A 419 11.33 -13.82 22.70
C ILE A 419 10.15 -12.83 22.77
N VAL A 420 10.37 -11.54 22.50
CA VAL A 420 9.34 -10.51 22.48
C VAL A 420 9.15 -10.02 21.07
N PHE A 421 7.97 -10.27 20.52
CA PHE A 421 7.53 -9.74 19.24
C PHE A 421 6.74 -8.46 19.46
N LYS A 422 7.01 -7.39 18.71
CA LYS A 422 6.11 -6.25 18.65
C LYS A 422 5.16 -6.41 17.48
N THR A 423 3.99 -5.79 17.59
CA THR A 423 3.01 -5.74 16.52
C THR A 423 2.41 -4.34 16.38
N GLY A 424 1.85 -4.07 15.20
CA GLY A 424 1.04 -2.88 14.93
C GLY A 424 -0.25 -2.84 15.76
N ARG A 425 -1.09 -1.85 15.48
CA ARG A 425 -2.44 -1.78 16.07
C ARG A 425 -3.45 -2.48 15.17
N VAL A 426 -4.59 -2.87 15.74
CA VAL A 426 -5.73 -3.39 14.97
C VAL A 426 -6.72 -2.26 14.71
N VAL A 427 -6.72 -1.70 13.49
CA VAL A 427 -7.75 -0.74 13.07
C VAL A 427 -8.86 -1.51 12.35
N LEU A 428 -10.05 -1.49 12.95
CA LEU A 428 -11.18 -2.26 12.46
C LEU A 428 -11.73 -1.68 11.17
N PRO A 429 -12.16 -2.52 10.21
CA PRO A 429 -12.85 -2.04 9.03
C PRO A 429 -14.19 -1.41 9.44
N TYR A 430 -14.38 -0.16 9.06
CA TYR A 430 -15.63 0.57 9.31
C TYR A 430 -15.93 1.51 8.14
N ARG A 431 -17.18 1.50 7.69
CA ARG A 431 -17.67 2.39 6.65
C ARG A 431 -18.43 3.53 7.30
N ASN A 432 -17.80 4.71 7.37
CA ASN A 432 -18.44 5.90 7.89
C ASN A 432 -19.48 6.44 6.90
N ASN A 433 -20.77 6.24 7.21
CA ASN A 433 -21.89 6.76 6.42
C ASN A 433 -22.53 8.01 7.06
N HIS A 434 -21.95 8.54 8.15
CA HIS A 434 -22.50 9.67 8.88
C HIS A 434 -22.06 11.00 8.26
N LYS A 435 -23.02 11.90 8.04
CA LYS A 435 -22.72 13.27 7.63
C LYS A 435 -21.99 14.02 8.75
N LEU A 436 -21.19 15.00 8.38
CA LEU A 436 -20.64 15.93 9.37
C LEU A 436 -21.80 16.69 10.04
N PRO A 437 -21.78 16.84 11.37
CA PRO A 437 -22.80 17.60 12.07
C PRO A 437 -22.67 19.09 11.75
N GLU A 438 -23.80 19.80 11.71
CA GLU A 438 -23.85 21.25 11.41
C GLU A 438 -23.16 22.08 12.50
N ILE A 439 -23.30 21.65 13.76
CA ILE A 439 -22.59 22.22 14.91
C ILE A 439 -21.34 21.39 15.16
N VAL A 440 -20.20 22.06 15.36
CA VAL A 440 -18.93 21.39 15.70
C VAL A 440 -19.15 20.49 16.92
N THR A 441 -18.97 19.19 16.70
CA THR A 441 -19.22 18.17 17.70
C THR A 441 -17.91 17.49 18.07
N ILE A 442 -17.51 17.60 19.33
CA ILE A 442 -16.27 17.06 19.88
C ILE A 442 -16.60 15.85 20.76
N GLY A 443 -16.18 14.66 20.33
CA GLY A 443 -16.43 13.42 21.04
C GLY A 443 -15.26 12.94 21.86
N SER A 444 -15.51 12.30 23.00
CA SER A 444 -14.53 11.50 23.73
C SER A 444 -15.20 10.29 24.37
N PHE A 445 -14.42 9.23 24.60
CA PHE A 445 -14.90 8.07 25.34
C PHE A 445 -13.80 7.42 26.17
N GLY A 446 -14.23 6.67 27.18
CA GLY A 446 -13.37 5.84 28.01
C GLY A 446 -13.97 5.66 29.40
N PHE A 447 -13.53 4.63 30.11
CA PHE A 447 -13.95 4.43 31.50
C PHE A 447 -13.67 5.66 32.36
N GLY A 448 -14.59 5.98 33.26
CA GLY A 448 -14.54 7.13 34.17
C GLY A 448 -13.51 6.99 35.28
N LEU A 449 -12.23 6.90 34.91
CA LEU A 449 -11.09 6.88 35.81
C LEU A 449 -10.33 8.20 35.72
N GLU A 450 -9.67 8.57 36.80
CA GLU A 450 -8.78 9.74 36.84
C GLU A 450 -7.68 9.67 35.75
N GLY A 451 -7.25 10.82 35.26
CA GLY A 451 -6.17 10.93 34.26
C GLY A 451 -6.59 10.76 32.80
N LYS A 452 -7.89 10.58 32.52
CA LYS A 452 -8.45 10.55 31.15
C LYS A 452 -8.62 11.94 30.53
N GLY A 453 -8.61 12.98 31.36
CA GLY A 453 -8.63 14.38 30.92
C GLY A 453 -9.94 14.84 30.29
N PHE A 454 -11.08 14.27 30.71
CA PHE A 454 -12.40 14.69 30.23
C PHE A 454 -12.68 16.18 30.53
N GLU A 455 -12.32 16.65 31.72
CA GLU A 455 -12.42 18.05 32.12
C GLU A 455 -11.53 18.95 31.24
N LYS A 456 -10.36 18.46 30.82
CA LYS A 456 -9.46 19.17 29.91
C LYS A 456 -10.05 19.31 28.51
N VAL A 457 -10.84 18.33 28.06
CA VAL A 457 -11.62 18.44 26.82
C VAL A 457 -12.60 19.60 26.93
N ILE A 458 -13.35 19.71 28.05
CA ILE A 458 -14.27 20.82 28.29
C ILE A 458 -13.55 22.17 28.23
N ALA A 459 -12.44 22.30 28.97
CA ALA A 459 -11.68 23.56 29.04
C ALA A 459 -11.16 23.99 27.66
N THR A 460 -10.58 23.07 26.89
CA THR A 460 -10.01 23.36 25.57
C THR A 460 -11.09 23.76 24.56
N VAL A 461 -12.23 23.07 24.55
CA VAL A 461 -13.35 23.40 23.65
C VAL A 461 -13.91 24.79 23.97
N GLN A 462 -14.11 25.12 25.25
CA GLN A 462 -14.58 26.45 25.64
C GLN A 462 -13.58 27.56 25.32
N GLN A 463 -12.28 27.26 25.29
CA GLN A 463 -11.28 28.23 24.90
C GLN A 463 -11.36 28.58 23.40
N GLU A 464 -11.63 27.59 22.55
CA GLU A 464 -11.56 27.77 21.09
C GLU A 464 -12.89 28.06 20.40
N TYR A 465 -14.01 27.65 21.00
CA TYR A 465 -15.35 27.77 20.41
C TYR A 465 -16.30 28.57 21.30
N ASP A 466 -17.24 29.25 20.64
CA ASP A 466 -18.38 29.91 21.30
C ASP A 466 -19.65 29.06 21.22
N GLU A 467 -19.78 28.25 20.17
CA GLU A 467 -20.83 27.25 19.98
C GLU A 467 -20.21 25.90 19.59
N ALA A 468 -20.54 24.86 20.36
CA ALA A 468 -20.11 23.48 20.12
C ALA A 468 -20.95 22.49 20.93
N LEU A 469 -21.03 21.24 20.47
CA LEU A 469 -21.55 20.12 21.24
C LEU A 469 -20.39 19.22 21.68
N ILE A 470 -20.23 19.03 22.99
CA ILE A 470 -19.30 18.06 23.55
C ILE A 470 -20.06 16.79 23.88
N ARG A 471 -19.59 15.63 23.39
CA ARG A 471 -20.18 14.32 23.67
C ARG A 471 -19.18 13.46 24.42
N LEU A 472 -19.46 13.16 25.68
CA LEU A 472 -18.61 12.32 26.52
C LEU A 472 -19.32 11.00 26.83
N HIS A 473 -18.70 9.90 26.44
CA HIS A 473 -19.17 8.56 26.72
C HIS A 473 -18.30 7.90 27.81
N ILE A 474 -18.84 7.83 29.03
CA ILE A 474 -18.09 7.49 30.25
C ILE A 474 -18.73 6.26 30.93
N PRO A 475 -18.59 5.05 30.36
CA PRO A 475 -19.15 3.84 30.95
C PRO A 475 -18.49 3.49 32.30
N PHE A 476 -19.19 2.69 33.10
CA PHE A 476 -18.68 2.15 34.36
C PHE A 476 -17.69 1.00 34.09
N ALA A 477 -16.65 0.90 34.92
CA ALA A 477 -15.61 -0.12 34.76
C ALA A 477 -15.83 -1.27 35.74
N THR A 478 -16.16 -2.47 35.27
CA THR A 478 -16.47 -3.62 36.14
C THR A 478 -15.38 -3.92 37.17
N PHE A 479 -14.11 -3.77 36.82
CA PHE A 479 -12.99 -4.10 37.71
C PHE A 479 -12.47 -2.92 38.56
N ALA A 480 -12.74 -1.68 38.17
CA ALA A 480 -12.11 -0.49 38.78
C ALA A 480 -13.11 0.53 39.34
N ASP A 481 -14.36 0.49 38.88
CA ASP A 481 -15.44 1.43 39.22
C ASP A 481 -16.80 0.74 39.00
N ALA A 482 -16.99 -0.41 39.65
CA ALA A 482 -18.16 -1.27 39.41
C ALA A 482 -19.49 -0.58 39.77
N ASP A 483 -19.47 0.33 40.73
CA ASP A 483 -20.63 1.12 41.16
C ASP A 483 -20.80 2.43 40.37
N GLY A 484 -19.86 2.75 39.47
CA GLY A 484 -19.88 3.96 38.65
C GLY A 484 -19.63 5.26 39.41
N SER A 485 -19.24 5.20 40.69
CA SER A 485 -19.11 6.39 41.54
C SER A 485 -18.07 7.38 41.02
N GLN A 486 -16.95 6.89 40.48
CA GLN A 486 -15.93 7.75 39.87
C GLN A 486 -16.41 8.33 38.55
N ALA A 487 -17.01 7.51 37.68
CA ALA A 487 -17.56 7.95 36.40
C ALA A 487 -18.62 9.06 36.58
N VAL A 488 -19.52 8.91 37.55
CA VAL A 488 -20.54 9.91 37.89
C VAL A 488 -19.91 11.18 38.45
N ALA A 489 -18.88 11.05 39.30
CA ALA A 489 -18.17 12.21 39.85
C ALA A 489 -17.47 13.02 38.74
N ILE A 490 -16.78 12.36 37.82
CA ILE A 490 -16.14 13.00 36.65
C ILE A 490 -17.18 13.68 35.76
N ALA A 491 -18.30 13.00 35.46
CA ALA A 491 -19.38 13.56 34.66
C ALA A 491 -19.95 14.84 35.29
N LYS A 492 -20.15 14.84 36.61
CA LYS A 492 -20.60 16.01 37.37
C LYS A 492 -19.60 17.16 37.30
N ARG A 493 -18.29 16.89 37.42
CA ARG A 493 -17.25 17.93 37.27
C ARG A 493 -17.24 18.50 35.85
N CYS A 494 -17.40 17.67 34.83
CA CYS A 494 -17.51 18.12 33.44
C CYS A 494 -18.73 19.02 33.22
N GLN A 495 -19.89 18.67 33.79
CA GLN A 495 -21.10 19.50 33.75
C GLN A 495 -20.87 20.86 34.43
N GLN A 496 -20.25 20.87 35.60
CA GLN A 496 -19.96 22.09 36.36
C GLN A 496 -18.92 23.00 35.68
N ALA A 497 -18.05 22.45 34.83
CA ALA A 497 -17.03 23.20 34.11
C ALA A 497 -17.57 24.00 32.90
N ILE A 498 -18.81 23.73 32.46
CA ILE A 498 -19.44 24.46 31.35
C ILE A 498 -19.89 25.84 31.84
N VAL A 499 -19.35 26.89 31.22
CA VAL A 499 -19.65 28.30 31.54
C VAL A 499 -20.17 29.09 30.33
N LYS A 500 -19.86 28.67 29.10
CA LYS A 500 -20.33 29.34 27.88
C LYS A 500 -21.72 28.81 27.47
N PRO A 501 -22.74 29.67 27.24
CA PRO A 501 -24.10 29.22 26.95
C PRO A 501 -24.27 28.50 25.60
N GLY A 502 -23.39 28.79 24.62
CA GLY A 502 -23.39 28.09 23.33
C GLY A 502 -22.70 26.71 23.37
N ILE A 503 -22.04 26.37 24.48
CA ILE A 503 -21.36 25.08 24.64
C ILE A 503 -22.29 24.12 25.37
N LYS A 504 -22.66 23.03 24.68
CA LYS A 504 -23.55 21.99 25.21
C LYS A 504 -22.77 20.74 25.54
N LEU A 505 -23.19 20.03 26.59
CA LEU A 505 -22.59 18.75 27.00
C LEU A 505 -23.63 17.64 26.95
N SER A 506 -23.31 16.56 26.24
CA SER A 506 -24.05 15.30 26.20
C SER A 506 -23.22 14.21 26.88
N LEU A 507 -23.81 13.52 27.85
CA LEU A 507 -23.17 12.49 28.66
C LEU A 507 -23.96 11.18 28.55
N SER A 508 -23.25 10.06 28.44
CA SER A 508 -23.84 8.72 28.55
C SER A 508 -22.90 7.82 29.37
N HIS A 509 -23.51 6.94 30.16
CA HIS A 509 -22.86 5.89 30.95
C HIS A 509 -23.17 4.48 30.44
N ASP A 510 -23.89 4.38 29.32
CA ASP A 510 -24.26 3.10 28.73
C ASP A 510 -23.01 2.32 28.32
N PHE A 511 -23.09 1.00 28.26
CA PHE A 511 -22.02 0.23 27.67
C PHE A 511 -22.34 -0.06 26.21
N LEU A 512 -21.74 0.71 25.30
CA LEU A 512 -21.99 0.55 23.86
C LEU A 512 -21.36 -0.73 23.32
N THR A 513 -22.04 -1.35 22.36
CA THR A 513 -21.41 -2.37 21.52
C THR A 513 -20.30 -1.71 20.67
N GLN A 514 -19.43 -2.53 20.10
CA GLN A 514 -18.37 -2.07 19.22
C GLN A 514 -18.90 -1.24 18.04
N GLU A 515 -19.97 -1.69 17.38
CA GLU A 515 -20.60 -0.96 16.28
C GLU A 515 -21.20 0.37 16.75
N GLN A 516 -21.91 0.36 17.87
CA GLN A 516 -22.48 1.59 18.45
C GLN A 516 -21.40 2.59 18.87
N LEU A 517 -20.27 2.12 19.37
CA LEU A 517 -19.13 2.96 19.72
C LEU A 517 -18.50 3.59 18.47
N LEU A 518 -18.33 2.81 17.39
CA LEU A 518 -17.84 3.35 16.12
C LEU A 518 -18.82 4.36 15.52
N ASP A 519 -20.13 4.10 15.57
CA ASP A 519 -21.15 5.06 15.16
C ASP A 519 -21.12 6.34 16.00
N PHE A 520 -20.95 6.21 17.33
CA PHE A 520 -20.79 7.34 18.22
C PHE A 520 -19.60 8.22 17.80
N LEU A 521 -18.45 7.62 17.51
CA LEU A 521 -17.24 8.31 17.08
C LEU A 521 -17.36 8.93 15.68
N ALA A 522 -18.06 8.25 14.77
CA ALA A 522 -18.24 8.65 13.37
C ALA A 522 -19.15 9.88 13.21
N GLN A 523 -20.09 10.05 14.14
CA GLN A 523 -21.01 11.20 14.21
C GLN A 523 -20.35 12.50 14.71
N ASN A 524 -19.10 12.43 15.21
CA ASN A 524 -18.40 13.61 15.70
C ASN A 524 -17.64 14.30 14.57
N THR A 525 -17.43 15.62 14.71
CA THR A 525 -16.51 16.39 13.86
C THR A 525 -15.06 16.01 14.14
N LEU A 526 -14.73 15.85 15.43
CA LEU A 526 -13.39 15.52 15.96
C LEU A 526 -13.54 14.58 17.15
N ASN A 527 -12.66 13.58 17.27
CA ASN A 527 -12.55 12.76 18.48
C ASN A 527 -11.33 13.19 19.30
N ALA A 528 -11.51 13.48 20.58
CA ALA A 528 -10.49 14.09 21.45
C ALA A 528 -10.15 13.22 22.68
N PHE A 529 -8.86 13.00 22.94
CA PHE A 529 -8.37 12.19 24.07
C PHE A 529 -7.20 12.90 24.77
N PHE A 530 -7.47 13.58 25.89
CA PHE A 530 -6.48 14.45 26.55
C PHE A 530 -5.90 13.86 27.81
N TYR A 531 -5.38 12.64 27.70
CA TYR A 531 -4.86 11.89 28.84
C TYR A 531 -3.70 12.63 29.51
N GLU A 532 -3.57 12.44 30.81
CA GLU A 532 -2.44 12.93 31.58
C GLU A 532 -1.16 12.14 31.24
N ARG A 533 0.00 12.70 31.58
CA ARG A 533 1.29 12.04 31.38
C ARG A 533 1.53 10.99 32.47
N TYR A 534 1.61 9.74 32.04
CA TYR A 534 2.02 8.60 32.87
C TYR A 534 3.15 7.84 32.17
N ASP A 535 4.35 7.84 32.75
CA ASP A 535 5.55 7.29 32.09
C ASP A 535 5.59 5.75 32.09
N ASN A 536 4.84 5.10 32.98
CA ASN A 536 4.87 3.64 33.19
C ASN A 536 3.60 2.94 32.67
N ARG A 537 3.00 3.43 31.58
CA ARG A 537 1.77 2.85 31.01
C ARG A 537 1.97 2.36 29.58
N GLY A 538 1.23 1.30 29.24
CA GLY A 538 1.03 0.86 27.87
C GLY A 538 0.36 1.92 27.01
N ILE A 539 0.33 1.70 25.70
CA ILE A 539 -0.39 2.60 24.79
C ILE A 539 -1.91 2.40 24.88
N SER A 540 -2.67 3.45 24.56
CA SER A 540 -4.13 3.43 24.65
C SER A 540 -4.80 2.86 23.40
N SER A 541 -5.80 2.00 23.59
CA SER A 541 -6.64 1.45 22.51
C SER A 541 -7.74 2.38 22.02
N THR A 542 -7.95 3.55 22.62
CA THR A 542 -8.98 4.48 22.11
C THR A 542 -8.67 4.98 20.70
N ILE A 543 -7.37 5.04 20.35
CA ILE A 543 -6.90 5.45 19.03
C ILE A 543 -7.30 4.43 17.95
N ASP A 544 -7.29 3.13 18.26
CA ASP A 544 -7.67 2.07 17.33
C ASP A 544 -9.11 2.29 16.79
N HIS A 545 -10.04 2.62 17.70
CA HIS A 545 -11.43 2.90 17.37
C HIS A 545 -11.61 4.26 16.68
N ALA A 546 -10.90 5.29 17.13
CA ALA A 546 -11.01 6.62 16.56
C ALA A 546 -10.44 6.71 15.13
N LEU A 547 -9.38 5.94 14.83
CA LEU A 547 -8.84 5.82 13.49
C LEU A 547 -9.81 5.12 12.53
N ALA A 548 -10.51 4.08 13.00
CA ALA A 548 -11.43 3.29 12.18
C ALA A 548 -12.52 4.14 11.51
N VAL A 549 -12.99 5.20 12.19
CA VAL A 549 -14.10 6.04 11.71
C VAL A 549 -13.68 7.16 10.75
N LYS A 550 -12.38 7.29 10.46
CA LYS A 550 -11.81 8.28 9.52
C LYS A 550 -12.25 9.72 9.81
N ARG A 551 -12.28 10.08 11.09
CA ARG A 551 -12.46 11.47 11.56
C ARG A 551 -11.14 12.00 12.09
N PRO A 552 -10.95 13.34 12.11
CA PRO A 552 -9.87 13.97 12.84
C PRO A 552 -9.77 13.42 14.27
N ILE A 553 -8.55 13.36 14.80
CA ILE A 553 -8.26 12.99 16.19
C ILE A 553 -7.40 14.08 16.81
N ALA A 554 -7.72 14.50 18.04
CA ALA A 554 -6.89 15.39 18.83
C ALA A 554 -6.43 14.67 20.10
N ILE A 555 -5.15 14.77 20.43
CA ILE A 555 -4.56 14.13 21.61
C ILE A 555 -3.69 15.10 22.41
N THR A 556 -3.33 14.71 23.62
CA THR A 556 -2.17 15.28 24.33
C THR A 556 -0.89 14.53 23.97
N LYS A 557 0.26 15.10 24.29
CA LYS A 557 1.56 14.39 24.29
C LYS A 557 1.71 13.43 25.49
N SER A 558 0.66 12.65 25.77
CA SER A 558 0.73 11.56 26.75
C SER A 558 1.56 10.41 26.20
N ASN A 559 2.36 9.76 27.05
CA ASN A 559 3.14 8.57 26.66
C ASN A 559 2.23 7.42 26.17
N MET A 560 0.96 7.41 26.57
CA MET A 560 -0.02 6.42 26.08
C MET A 560 -0.37 6.61 24.59
N PHE A 561 -0.05 7.75 23.99
CA PHE A 561 -0.28 8.05 22.57
C PHE A 561 1.02 8.09 21.75
N ARG A 562 2.17 7.69 22.32
CA ARG A 562 3.50 7.71 21.66
C ARG A 562 3.54 7.09 20.26
N HIS A 563 2.62 6.16 19.96
CA HIS A 563 2.49 5.49 18.68
C HIS A 563 1.92 6.37 17.57
N ILE A 564 1.37 7.55 17.87
CA ILE A 564 0.76 8.44 16.87
C ILE A 564 1.15 9.92 16.99
N VAL A 565 1.94 10.30 18.02
CA VAL A 565 2.39 11.69 18.24
C VAL A 565 3.25 12.26 17.09
N SER A 566 3.79 11.40 16.21
CA SER A 566 4.61 11.79 15.06
C SER A 566 3.79 12.26 13.86
N ALA A 567 2.45 12.25 13.91
CA ALA A 567 1.59 12.70 12.82
C ALA A 567 1.92 14.12 12.35
N LYS A 568 1.81 14.36 11.04
CA LYS A 568 2.10 15.66 10.39
C LYS A 568 0.99 16.06 9.40
N PRO A 569 0.43 17.28 9.49
CA PRO A 569 0.54 18.25 10.60
C PRO A 569 0.20 17.67 11.99
N SER A 570 0.67 18.31 13.07
CA SER A 570 0.52 17.75 14.43
C SER A 570 -0.96 17.66 14.85
N ILE A 571 -1.31 16.54 15.48
CA ILE A 571 -2.62 16.31 16.13
C ILE A 571 -2.58 16.54 17.65
N CYS A 572 -1.43 16.96 18.18
CA CYS A 572 -1.28 17.25 19.60
C CYS A 572 -1.78 18.66 19.90
N ILE A 573 -2.65 18.81 20.90
CA ILE A 573 -3.19 20.12 21.30
C ILE A 573 -2.12 21.07 21.85
N GLU A 574 -0.94 20.55 22.21
CA GLU A 574 0.22 21.35 22.57
C GLU A 574 0.90 22.04 21.36
N ASP A 575 0.62 21.58 20.14
CA ASP A 575 1.23 22.10 18.90
C ASP A 575 0.21 22.73 17.94
N SER A 576 -1.05 22.34 18.03
CA SER A 576 -2.12 22.72 17.10
C SER A 576 -3.42 23.03 17.86
N SER A 577 -4.20 23.98 17.37
CA SER A 577 -5.56 24.21 17.87
C SER A 577 -6.54 23.14 17.39
N LEU A 578 -7.66 22.93 18.09
CA LEU A 578 -8.73 22.03 17.64
C LEU A 578 -9.24 22.41 16.26
N LYS A 579 -9.35 23.72 15.98
CA LYS A 579 -9.73 24.22 14.65
C LYS A 579 -8.77 23.76 13.56
N GLN A 580 -7.45 23.92 13.78
CA GLN A 580 -6.44 23.45 12.83
C GLN A 580 -6.51 21.94 12.62
N ILE A 581 -6.72 21.16 13.69
CA ILE A 581 -6.82 19.71 13.60
C ILE A 581 -8.06 19.29 12.79
N VAL A 582 -9.20 19.98 12.97
CA VAL A 582 -10.42 19.78 12.17
C VAL A 582 -10.16 20.12 10.70
N ASP A 583 -9.53 21.26 10.42
CA ASP A 583 -9.24 21.73 9.05
C ASP A 583 -8.30 20.76 8.31
N ASN A 584 -7.33 20.17 9.01
CA ASN A 584 -6.43 19.15 8.45
C ASN A 584 -7.14 17.83 8.11
N GLY A 585 -8.35 17.61 8.61
CA GLY A 585 -9.12 16.40 8.34
C GLY A 585 -8.44 15.13 8.85
N ILE A 586 -8.58 14.03 8.10
CA ILE A 586 -7.94 12.74 8.39
C ILE A 586 -6.51 12.65 7.85
N ALA A 587 -6.06 13.63 7.05
CA ALA A 587 -4.81 13.53 6.29
C ALA A 587 -3.57 13.18 7.16
N PRO A 588 -3.35 13.78 8.35
CA PRO A 588 -2.20 13.43 9.20
C PRO A 588 -2.19 11.98 9.70
N LEU A 589 -3.36 11.33 9.71
CA LEU A 589 -3.60 10.01 10.30
C LEU A 589 -3.62 8.89 9.28
N MET A 590 -3.69 9.20 7.98
CA MET A 590 -3.72 8.23 6.90
C MET A 590 -2.53 7.25 6.89
N PRO A 591 -1.27 7.67 7.19
CA PRO A 591 -0.16 6.72 7.27
C PRO A 591 -0.41 5.60 8.28
N PHE A 592 -0.88 5.96 9.48
CA PHE A 592 -1.18 5.00 10.55
C PHE A 592 -2.38 4.12 10.21
N TYR A 593 -3.44 4.69 9.61
CA TYR A 593 -4.59 3.92 9.14
C TYR A 593 -4.20 2.84 8.13
N ASN A 594 -3.31 3.19 7.19
CA ASN A 594 -2.84 2.26 6.17
C ASN A 594 -1.87 1.21 6.76
N GLU A 595 -0.94 1.64 7.61
CA GLU A 595 0.03 0.78 8.27
C GLU A 595 -0.68 -0.28 9.13
N TRP A 596 -1.68 0.14 9.91
CA TRP A 596 -2.42 -0.72 10.85
C TRP A 596 -3.71 -1.29 10.24
N SER A 597 -3.71 -1.44 8.91
CA SER A 597 -4.80 -2.10 8.20
C SER A 597 -4.95 -3.55 8.65
N GLU A 598 -6.16 -4.07 8.51
CA GLU A 598 -6.50 -5.45 8.87
C GLU A 598 -5.57 -6.48 8.21
N ALA A 599 -5.26 -6.30 6.92
CA ALA A 599 -4.38 -7.19 6.18
C ALA A 599 -2.95 -7.20 6.75
N ASN A 600 -2.38 -6.03 7.03
CA ASN A 600 -1.04 -5.93 7.62
C ASN A 600 -0.99 -6.55 9.01
N PHE A 601 -2.05 -6.35 9.82
CA PHE A 601 -2.15 -6.94 11.15
C PHE A 601 -2.17 -8.48 11.10
N ILE A 602 -2.92 -9.07 10.15
CA ILE A 602 -2.95 -10.52 9.93
C ILE A 602 -1.55 -11.02 9.55
N LEU A 603 -0.92 -10.40 8.55
CA LEU A 603 0.42 -10.78 8.09
C LEU A 603 1.45 -10.75 9.21
N ASP A 604 1.36 -9.78 10.10
CA ASP A 604 2.29 -9.64 11.22
C ASP A 604 2.15 -10.79 12.24
N TYR A 605 0.93 -11.18 12.58
CA TYR A 605 0.68 -12.37 13.42
C TYR A 605 1.09 -13.67 12.72
N GLU A 606 0.83 -13.79 11.42
CA GLU A 606 1.27 -14.94 10.63
C GLU A 606 2.80 -15.08 10.60
N ARG A 607 3.52 -13.96 10.54
CA ARG A 607 4.99 -13.91 10.64
C ARG A 607 5.47 -14.32 12.03
N ILE A 608 4.85 -13.79 13.10
CA ILE A 608 5.19 -14.15 14.49
C ILE A 608 4.99 -15.65 14.71
N LEU A 609 3.85 -16.20 14.29
CA LEU A 609 3.56 -17.62 14.45
C LEU A 609 4.47 -18.50 13.63
N ALA A 610 4.85 -18.10 12.42
CA ALA A 610 5.85 -18.83 11.65
C ALA A 610 7.16 -18.97 12.44
N GLN A 611 7.64 -17.89 13.04
CA GLN A 611 8.86 -17.91 13.86
C GLN A 611 8.71 -18.74 15.14
N VAL A 612 7.55 -18.69 15.80
CA VAL A 612 7.27 -19.46 17.02
C VAL A 612 7.13 -20.96 16.74
N LEU A 613 6.49 -21.33 15.63
CA LEU A 613 6.18 -22.71 15.26
C LEU A 613 7.33 -23.39 14.51
N GLU A 614 8.22 -22.61 13.90
CA GLU A 614 9.50 -23.12 13.41
C GLU A 614 10.27 -23.72 14.59
N LYS A 615 10.23 -25.07 14.69
CA LYS A 615 11.14 -25.82 15.56
C LYS A 615 12.56 -25.30 15.30
N PRO A 616 13.46 -25.22 16.30
CA PRO A 616 14.86 -24.93 16.05
C PRO A 616 15.40 -26.00 15.11
N GLN A 617 15.28 -25.75 13.81
CA GLN A 617 15.87 -26.57 12.79
C GLN A 617 17.35 -26.42 13.07
N LYS A 618 18.03 -27.56 13.25
CA LYS A 618 19.49 -27.66 13.24
C LYS A 618 20.01 -26.61 12.27
N SER A 619 20.66 -25.59 12.83
CA SER A 619 21.13 -24.36 12.19
C SER A 619 20.89 -24.31 10.68
N HIS A 620 20.02 -23.40 10.22
CA HIS A 620 19.82 -23.04 8.81
C HIS A 620 21.11 -22.67 8.03
N SER A 621 22.29 -22.71 8.67
CA SER A 621 23.60 -22.52 8.06
C SER A 621 23.98 -23.53 6.97
N GLN A 622 23.22 -24.60 6.72
CA GLN A 622 23.56 -25.60 5.70
C GLN A 622 22.67 -25.62 4.45
N ARG A 623 21.55 -24.88 4.40
CA ARG A 623 20.62 -24.96 3.24
C ARG A 623 21.18 -24.30 1.98
N TYR A 624 21.96 -23.23 2.10
CA TYR A 624 22.55 -22.54 0.95
C TYR A 624 23.75 -23.27 0.34
N LEU A 625 24.31 -24.29 1.00
CA LEU A 625 25.45 -25.06 0.45
C LEU A 625 25.09 -25.82 -0.84
N ASN A 626 23.80 -26.04 -1.09
CA ASN A 626 23.31 -26.74 -2.28
C ASN A 626 22.86 -25.80 -3.41
N VAL A 627 22.93 -24.47 -3.21
CA VAL A 627 22.49 -23.48 -4.20
C VAL A 627 23.70 -22.66 -4.63
N GLY A 628 23.91 -22.53 -5.94
CA GLY A 628 25.07 -21.83 -6.49
C GLY A 628 26.37 -22.63 -6.40
N ILE A 629 27.51 -21.95 -6.33
CA ILE A 629 28.84 -22.59 -6.26
C ILE A 629 29.08 -23.09 -4.83
N PRO A 630 29.18 -24.42 -4.59
CA PRO A 630 29.18 -24.97 -3.23
C PRO A 630 30.39 -24.56 -2.38
N ASN A 631 31.52 -24.31 -3.03
CA ASN A 631 32.80 -24.04 -2.34
C ASN A 631 33.05 -22.55 -2.07
N VAL A 632 32.14 -21.66 -2.49
CA VAL A 632 32.28 -20.23 -2.21
C VAL A 632 31.40 -19.86 -1.03
N THR A 633 32.03 -19.76 0.13
CA THR A 633 31.39 -19.45 1.42
C THR A 633 31.76 -18.07 1.98
N SER A 634 32.77 -17.41 1.41
CA SER A 634 33.10 -16.03 1.75
C SER A 634 32.40 -15.06 0.79
N PHE A 635 31.67 -14.11 1.36
CA PHE A 635 30.85 -13.12 0.67
C PHE A 635 31.53 -11.75 0.60
N ASN A 636 32.41 -11.40 1.54
CA ASN A 636 33.19 -10.17 1.51
C ASN A 636 34.62 -10.47 1.05
N ARG A 637 34.91 -10.34 -0.25
CA ARG A 637 36.14 -10.81 -0.89
C ARG A 637 36.51 -10.02 -2.14
N ILE A 638 37.72 -10.27 -2.64
CA ILE A 638 38.18 -9.80 -3.96
C ILE A 638 37.68 -10.72 -5.08
N LEU A 639 37.36 -10.12 -6.22
CA LEU A 639 36.88 -10.76 -7.45
C LEU A 639 37.95 -10.72 -8.57
N ASP A 640 39.10 -11.31 -8.29
CA ASP A 640 40.25 -11.40 -9.17
C ASP A 640 40.14 -12.56 -10.20
N ASP A 641 41.20 -12.85 -10.95
CA ASP A 641 41.31 -13.96 -11.90
C ASP A 641 41.03 -15.34 -11.27
N VAL A 642 41.37 -15.51 -9.99
CA VAL A 642 41.05 -16.74 -9.26
C VAL A 642 39.53 -16.82 -9.05
N ALA A 643 38.88 -15.72 -8.65
CA ALA A 643 37.43 -15.66 -8.57
C ALA A 643 36.76 -15.85 -9.94
N ARG A 644 37.28 -15.26 -11.03
CA ARG A 644 36.77 -15.49 -12.40
C ARG A 644 36.73 -16.96 -12.74
N SER A 645 37.82 -17.67 -12.46
CA SER A 645 37.92 -19.11 -12.69
C SER A 645 36.92 -19.90 -11.83
N GLN A 646 36.72 -19.51 -10.57
CA GLN A 646 35.74 -20.14 -9.66
C GLN A 646 34.30 -19.94 -10.13
N TYR A 647 33.97 -18.74 -10.61
CA TYR A 647 32.63 -18.32 -11.02
C TYR A 647 32.29 -18.59 -12.49
N GLN A 648 33.21 -19.21 -13.25
CA GLN A 648 32.97 -19.55 -14.65
C GLN A 648 31.63 -20.27 -14.90
N PRO A 649 31.19 -21.25 -14.07
CA PRO A 649 29.90 -21.90 -14.27
C PRO A 649 28.70 -20.94 -14.20
N ILE A 650 28.77 -19.90 -13.37
CA ILE A 650 27.72 -18.88 -13.24
C ILE A 650 27.81 -17.85 -14.37
N ILE A 651 29.02 -17.53 -14.86
CA ILE A 651 29.20 -16.72 -16.06
C ILE A 651 28.57 -17.42 -17.27
N ASP A 652 28.80 -18.73 -17.44
CA ASP A 652 28.21 -19.53 -18.50
C ASP A 652 26.67 -19.54 -18.39
N GLN A 653 26.14 -19.62 -17.17
CA GLN A 653 24.71 -19.50 -16.90
C GLN A 653 24.15 -18.12 -17.29
N LEU A 654 24.85 -17.03 -17.00
CA LEU A 654 24.46 -15.68 -17.42
C LEU A 654 24.41 -15.56 -18.94
N PHE A 655 25.39 -16.09 -19.66
CA PHE A 655 25.37 -16.13 -21.13
C PHE A 655 24.20 -16.96 -21.68
N ALA A 656 23.82 -18.04 -20.99
CA ALA A 656 22.66 -18.85 -21.39
C ALA A 656 21.32 -18.12 -21.16
N LEU A 657 21.19 -17.35 -20.07
CA LEU A 657 19.94 -16.69 -19.70
C LEU A 657 19.74 -15.34 -20.39
N VAL A 658 20.80 -14.55 -20.55
CA VAL A 658 20.74 -13.18 -21.07
C VAL A 658 21.88 -12.88 -22.06
N PRO A 659 22.01 -13.67 -23.14
CA PRO A 659 23.16 -13.65 -24.05
C PRO A 659 23.43 -12.27 -24.65
N GLU A 660 22.40 -11.56 -25.10
CA GLU A 660 22.54 -10.27 -25.76
C GLU A 660 23.14 -9.20 -24.84
N MET A 661 22.76 -9.20 -23.56
CA MET A 661 23.28 -8.25 -22.58
C MET A 661 24.72 -8.58 -22.21
N MET A 662 25.02 -9.87 -22.03
CA MET A 662 26.38 -10.34 -21.68
C MET A 662 27.40 -10.04 -22.77
N VAL A 663 27.03 -10.11 -24.06
CA VAL A 663 27.93 -9.79 -25.19
C VAL A 663 28.36 -8.33 -25.21
N ARG A 664 27.56 -7.41 -24.64
CA ARG A 664 27.89 -5.98 -24.59
C ARG A 664 28.82 -5.61 -23.43
N LYS A 665 28.99 -6.50 -22.45
CA LYS A 665 29.81 -6.25 -21.25
C LYS A 665 31.28 -6.55 -21.49
N ILE A 666 32.15 -5.90 -20.72
CA ILE A 666 33.58 -6.21 -20.69
C ILE A 666 33.76 -7.61 -20.08
N PRO A 667 34.35 -8.58 -20.81
CA PRO A 667 34.37 -9.98 -20.36
C PRO A 667 34.95 -10.20 -18.96
N ALA A 668 36.03 -9.49 -18.61
CA ALA A 668 36.66 -9.61 -17.30
C ALA A 668 35.85 -8.98 -16.14
N ALA A 669 34.90 -8.09 -16.43
CA ALA A 669 34.01 -7.48 -15.44
C ALA A 669 32.77 -8.35 -15.14
N ASN A 670 32.47 -9.36 -15.97
CA ASN A 670 31.32 -10.27 -15.78
C ASN A 670 31.35 -11.06 -14.46
N ILE A 671 32.51 -11.11 -13.79
CA ILE A 671 32.63 -11.72 -12.46
C ILE A 671 31.74 -11.04 -11.41
N GLN A 672 31.52 -9.74 -11.50
CA GLN A 672 30.66 -9.02 -10.57
C GLN A 672 29.21 -9.48 -10.68
N GLN A 673 28.73 -9.60 -11.93
CA GLN A 673 27.39 -10.09 -12.26
C GLN A 673 27.22 -11.55 -11.81
N ALA A 674 28.23 -12.38 -12.02
CA ALA A 674 28.21 -13.78 -11.58
C ALA A 674 28.20 -13.91 -10.05
N PHE A 675 28.96 -13.08 -9.34
CA PHE A 675 28.92 -13.02 -7.87
C PHE A 675 27.55 -12.61 -7.35
N ILE A 676 26.93 -11.57 -7.93
CA ILE A 676 25.59 -11.11 -7.54
C ILE A 676 24.56 -12.22 -7.76
N LEU A 677 24.52 -12.84 -8.94
CA LEU A 677 23.55 -13.90 -9.25
C LEU A 677 23.65 -15.07 -8.24
N ASP A 678 24.87 -15.60 -8.04
CA ASP A 678 25.13 -16.70 -7.09
C ASP A 678 24.74 -16.34 -5.65
N THR A 679 25.13 -15.15 -5.20
CA THR A 679 24.93 -14.71 -3.81
C THR A 679 23.47 -14.40 -3.53
N VAL A 680 22.77 -13.74 -4.46
CA VAL A 680 21.32 -13.51 -4.36
C VAL A 680 20.59 -14.84 -4.28
N GLN A 681 20.90 -15.83 -5.13
CA GLN A 681 20.26 -17.15 -5.07
C GLN A 681 20.50 -17.87 -3.74
N LYS A 682 21.73 -17.81 -3.21
CA LYS A 682 22.08 -18.39 -1.90
C LYS A 682 21.26 -17.79 -0.77
N PHE A 683 21.16 -16.46 -0.69
CA PHE A 683 20.35 -15.81 0.34
C PHE A 683 18.85 -15.97 0.10
N ALA A 684 18.40 -15.87 -1.15
CA ALA A 684 16.99 -16.04 -1.52
C ALA A 684 16.45 -17.42 -1.14
N SER A 685 17.28 -18.47 -1.17
CA SER A 685 16.90 -19.83 -0.73
C SER A 685 16.51 -19.94 0.75
N GLN A 686 16.80 -18.91 1.54
CA GLN A 686 16.43 -18.82 2.96
C GLN A 686 15.04 -18.23 3.18
N PHE A 687 14.41 -17.70 2.12
CA PHE A 687 13.10 -17.07 2.14
C PHE A 687 12.10 -17.87 1.29
N VAL A 688 10.82 -17.84 1.67
CA VAL A 688 9.76 -18.49 0.88
C VAL A 688 9.45 -17.68 -0.38
N THR A 689 9.32 -16.36 -0.21
CA THR A 689 9.04 -15.39 -1.28
C THR A 689 9.82 -14.11 -0.98
N PRO A 690 11.12 -14.05 -1.31
CA PRO A 690 11.96 -12.91 -0.94
C PRO A 690 11.50 -11.63 -1.65
N LYS A 691 11.41 -10.52 -0.91
CA LYS A 691 11.26 -9.19 -1.47
C LYS A 691 12.64 -8.64 -1.85
N ILE A 692 12.90 -8.51 -3.15
CA ILE A 692 14.22 -8.17 -3.71
C ILE A 692 14.19 -6.78 -4.36
N LEU A 693 15.16 -5.92 -4.04
CA LEU A 693 15.40 -4.64 -4.71
C LEU A 693 16.76 -4.66 -5.43
N CYS A 694 16.76 -4.31 -6.71
CA CYS A 694 17.95 -4.03 -7.50
C CYS A 694 18.16 -2.51 -7.63
N VAL A 695 19.31 -2.02 -7.17
CA VAL A 695 19.71 -0.61 -7.27
C VAL A 695 20.74 -0.45 -8.37
N GLY A 696 20.42 0.34 -9.39
CA GLY A 696 21.19 0.49 -10.63
C GLY A 696 20.92 -0.64 -11.63
N SER A 697 19.65 -0.88 -11.95
CA SER A 697 19.22 -2.01 -12.78
C SER A 697 19.45 -1.84 -14.29
N TYR A 698 19.94 -0.69 -14.76
CA TYR A 698 20.16 -0.47 -16.20
C TYR A 698 21.30 -1.33 -16.73
N GLU A 699 20.96 -2.22 -17.67
CA GLU A 699 21.86 -3.26 -18.17
C GLU A 699 22.48 -4.17 -17.09
N ASP A 700 21.79 -4.40 -15.96
CA ASP A 700 22.23 -5.36 -14.96
C ASP A 700 21.84 -6.80 -15.38
N SER A 701 22.84 -7.57 -15.82
CA SER A 701 22.63 -8.94 -16.31
C SER A 701 22.23 -9.91 -15.21
N ALA A 702 22.63 -9.68 -13.96
CA ALA A 702 22.21 -10.51 -12.83
C ALA A 702 20.72 -10.29 -12.53
N ALA A 703 20.24 -9.04 -12.53
CA ALA A 703 18.83 -8.71 -12.38
C ALA A 703 17.97 -9.32 -13.48
N ALA A 704 18.42 -9.20 -14.74
CA ALA A 704 17.73 -9.80 -15.88
C ALA A 704 17.70 -11.34 -15.80
N ALA A 705 18.80 -11.98 -15.39
CA ALA A 705 18.87 -13.43 -15.21
C ALA A 705 18.00 -13.92 -14.04
N LEU A 706 17.98 -13.21 -12.91
CA LEU A 706 17.12 -13.54 -11.76
C LEU A 706 15.63 -13.55 -12.15
N LYS A 707 15.18 -12.59 -12.97
CA LYS A 707 13.82 -12.57 -13.53
C LYS A 707 13.54 -13.80 -14.39
N GLN A 708 14.47 -14.22 -15.24
CA GLN A 708 14.33 -15.43 -16.07
C GLN A 708 14.23 -16.72 -15.23
N ILE A 709 14.84 -16.74 -14.04
CA ILE A 709 14.79 -17.87 -13.10
C ILE A 709 13.54 -17.79 -12.18
N GLY A 710 12.69 -16.77 -12.35
CA GLY A 710 11.39 -16.67 -11.69
C GLY A 710 11.36 -15.83 -10.41
N TYR A 711 12.42 -15.06 -10.12
CA TYR A 711 12.37 -14.08 -9.03
C TYR A 711 11.60 -12.83 -9.43
N HIS A 712 10.88 -12.26 -8.47
CA HIS A 712 10.27 -10.93 -8.59
C HIS A 712 11.20 -9.89 -7.99
N LEU A 713 11.54 -8.86 -8.77
CA LEU A 713 12.45 -7.79 -8.39
C LEU A 713 11.74 -6.45 -8.53
N GLU A 714 11.97 -5.58 -7.56
CA GLU A 714 11.78 -4.14 -7.74
C GLU A 714 13.09 -3.55 -8.26
N GLU A 715 13.01 -2.72 -9.29
CA GLU A 715 14.17 -2.24 -10.03
C GLU A 715 14.18 -0.71 -10.02
N ILE A 716 15.30 -0.12 -9.58
CA ILE A 716 15.51 1.32 -9.61
C ILE A 716 16.80 1.68 -10.33
N ASP A 717 16.74 2.70 -11.18
CA ASP A 717 17.89 3.21 -11.91
C ASP A 717 17.63 4.65 -12.38
N PRO A 718 18.58 5.59 -12.29
CA PRO A 718 18.40 6.96 -12.80
C PRO A 718 18.09 7.04 -14.30
N ALA A 719 18.58 6.11 -15.11
CA ALA A 719 18.33 6.03 -16.54
C ALA A 719 16.96 5.40 -16.87
N ILE A 720 16.35 4.69 -15.92
CA ILE A 720 15.05 4.03 -16.11
C ILE A 720 13.93 4.81 -15.42
N ASN A 721 14.07 5.10 -14.12
CA ASN A 721 13.03 5.68 -13.28
C ASN A 721 13.54 6.73 -12.28
N CYS A 722 14.36 6.36 -11.29
CA CYS A 722 14.85 7.22 -10.23
C CYS A 722 16.10 6.64 -9.56
N ASP A 723 16.92 7.51 -8.97
CA ASP A 723 18.01 7.09 -8.08
C ASP A 723 17.50 6.59 -6.70
N LEU A 724 18.41 5.99 -5.92
CA LEU A 724 18.10 5.44 -4.60
C LEU A 724 17.58 6.51 -3.63
N ASN A 725 18.11 7.73 -3.65
CA ASN A 725 17.71 8.77 -2.71
C ASN A 725 16.29 9.27 -3.00
N VAL A 726 15.96 9.49 -4.27
CA VAL A 726 14.60 9.80 -4.73
C VAL A 726 13.67 8.65 -4.37
N TYR A 727 14.07 7.41 -4.64
CA TYR A 727 13.28 6.23 -4.27
C TYR A 727 13.02 6.15 -2.77
N PHE A 728 14.05 6.34 -1.95
CA PHE A 728 13.98 6.28 -0.49
C PHE A 728 13.06 7.34 0.12
N GLN A 729 12.97 8.52 -0.50
CA GLN A 729 12.11 9.63 -0.05
C GLN A 729 10.64 9.48 -0.50
N LYS A 730 10.31 8.52 -1.38
CA LYS A 730 8.92 8.30 -1.80
C LYS A 730 8.06 7.89 -0.59
N PRO A 731 6.88 8.49 -0.40
CA PRO A 731 5.96 8.06 0.66
C PRO A 731 5.53 6.59 0.57
N SER A 732 5.58 6.00 -0.63
CA SER A 732 5.28 4.58 -0.87
C SER A 732 6.39 3.64 -0.44
N THR A 733 7.61 4.14 -0.22
CA THR A 733 8.76 3.29 0.08
C THR A 733 8.68 2.81 1.52
N ILE A 734 8.37 1.52 1.67
CA ILE A 734 8.31 0.86 2.96
C ILE A 734 9.74 0.54 3.39
N LYS A 735 10.27 1.32 4.33
CA LYS A 735 11.56 1.04 4.97
C LYS A 735 11.48 -0.25 5.78
N GLY A 736 12.60 -0.95 5.90
CA GLY A 736 12.65 -2.19 6.66
C GLY A 736 11.85 -3.35 6.03
N SER A 737 11.67 -3.36 4.71
CA SER A 737 10.80 -4.34 4.04
C SER A 737 11.51 -5.28 3.07
N TYR A 738 12.76 -5.02 2.70
CA TYR A 738 13.47 -5.84 1.71
C TYR A 738 14.30 -6.94 2.36
N ASP A 739 14.07 -8.18 1.93
CA ASP A 739 14.87 -9.33 2.34
C ASP A 739 16.26 -9.30 1.69
N ILE A 740 16.32 -8.83 0.44
CA ILE A 740 17.57 -8.72 -0.33
C ILE A 740 17.59 -7.39 -1.05
N ILE A 741 18.70 -6.66 -0.93
CA ILE A 741 19.01 -5.51 -1.78
C ILE A 741 20.36 -5.81 -2.46
N PHE A 742 20.45 -5.62 -3.78
CA PHE A 742 21.74 -5.78 -4.45
C PHE A 742 22.02 -4.65 -5.45
N SER A 743 23.30 -4.45 -5.74
CA SER A 743 23.77 -3.40 -6.64
C SER A 743 25.11 -3.79 -7.25
N THR A 744 25.22 -3.67 -8.58
CA THR A 744 26.42 -4.11 -9.31
C THR A 744 27.19 -2.92 -9.87
N SER A 745 28.36 -2.60 -9.30
CA SER A 745 29.20 -1.46 -9.70
C SER A 745 28.44 -0.11 -9.79
N VAL A 746 27.74 0.26 -8.73
CA VAL A 746 26.98 1.53 -8.68
C VAL A 746 27.57 2.50 -7.67
N ILE A 747 28.04 1.99 -6.53
CA ILE A 747 28.41 2.81 -5.37
C ILE A 747 29.62 3.72 -5.66
N GLU A 748 30.50 3.35 -6.57
CA GLU A 748 31.62 4.16 -7.12
C GLU A 748 31.14 5.33 -7.99
N HIS A 749 29.95 5.22 -8.59
CA HIS A 749 29.31 6.25 -9.42
C HIS A 749 28.37 7.16 -8.62
N VAL A 750 28.30 7.00 -7.29
CA VAL A 750 27.47 7.84 -6.42
C VAL A 750 28.35 8.83 -5.66
N GLU A 751 28.04 10.13 -5.80
CA GLU A 751 28.80 11.19 -5.13
C GLU A 751 28.74 11.07 -3.59
N ASN A 752 27.58 10.68 -3.05
CA ASN A 752 27.36 10.46 -1.62
C ASN A 752 27.09 8.98 -1.29
N ASP A 753 28.15 8.18 -1.32
CA ASP A 753 28.16 6.74 -1.00
C ASP A 753 27.79 6.42 0.47
N GLU A 754 28.07 7.34 1.40
CA GLU A 754 27.66 7.22 2.80
C GLU A 754 26.14 7.26 2.93
N LEU A 755 25.48 8.23 2.30
CA LEU A 755 24.01 8.28 2.26
C LEU A 755 23.43 7.05 1.56
N PHE A 756 24.05 6.63 0.45
CA PHE A 756 23.64 5.43 -0.30
C PHE A 756 23.62 4.18 0.59
N THR A 757 24.71 3.93 1.32
CA THR A 757 24.82 2.76 2.21
C THR A 757 23.88 2.83 3.42
N ILE A 758 23.68 4.01 4.01
CA ILE A 758 22.69 4.24 5.08
C ILE A 758 21.28 3.92 4.59
N GLN A 759 20.91 4.39 3.40
CA GLN A 759 19.59 4.16 2.82
C GLN A 759 19.34 2.68 2.55
N ILE A 760 20.32 1.95 2.00
CA ILE A 760 20.23 0.50 1.84
C ILE A 760 20.00 -0.18 3.19
N ALA A 761 20.78 0.14 4.22
CA ALA A 761 20.64 -0.44 5.55
C ALA A 761 19.25 -0.16 6.18
N GLU A 762 18.69 1.03 5.97
CA GLU A 762 17.34 1.38 6.43
C GLU A 762 16.25 0.61 5.68
N LEU A 763 16.43 0.35 4.38
CA LEU A 763 15.47 -0.38 3.54
C LEU A 763 15.42 -1.88 3.84
N LEU A 764 16.53 -2.49 4.29
CA LEU A 764 16.59 -3.90 4.65
C LEU A 764 15.63 -4.25 5.80
N ALA A 765 14.87 -5.34 5.64
CA ALA A 765 14.12 -5.99 6.70
C ALA A 765 15.06 -6.59 7.77
N PRO A 766 14.60 -6.83 9.00
CA PRO A 766 15.38 -7.57 10.00
C PRO A 766 15.80 -8.94 9.45
N GLY A 767 17.10 -9.24 9.48
CA GLY A 767 17.67 -10.44 8.86
C GLY A 767 17.92 -10.32 7.35
N GLY A 768 17.49 -9.24 6.70
CA GLY A 768 17.74 -8.99 5.27
C GLY A 768 19.20 -8.68 4.97
N VAL A 769 19.62 -8.89 3.73
CA VAL A 769 21.02 -8.78 3.28
C VAL A 769 21.17 -7.77 2.14
N ALA A 770 22.22 -6.95 2.22
CA ALA A 770 22.70 -6.12 1.12
C ALA A 770 23.91 -6.79 0.46
N ILE A 771 23.91 -6.86 -0.87
CA ILE A 771 24.95 -7.50 -1.69
C ILE A 771 25.46 -6.49 -2.72
N LEU A 772 26.62 -5.90 -2.48
CA LEU A 772 27.19 -4.85 -3.34
C LEU A 772 28.53 -5.30 -3.94
N THR A 773 28.80 -4.88 -5.17
CA THR A 773 30.12 -4.96 -5.81
C THR A 773 30.57 -3.57 -6.22
N CYS A 774 31.89 -3.34 -6.27
CA CYS A 774 32.47 -2.05 -6.61
C CYS A 774 33.92 -2.15 -7.10
N ASP A 775 34.35 -1.11 -7.80
CA ASP A 775 35.73 -0.91 -8.22
C ASP A 775 36.66 -0.64 -7.00
N TYR A 776 37.74 -1.41 -6.91
CA TYR A 776 38.55 -1.55 -5.70
C TYR A 776 40.06 -1.52 -5.97
N ASN A 777 40.80 -0.73 -5.20
CA ASN A 777 42.25 -0.77 -5.18
C ASN A 777 42.76 -0.30 -3.81
N ASP A 778 43.28 -1.21 -2.99
CA ASP A 778 43.72 -0.89 -1.62
C ASP A 778 44.95 0.05 -1.56
N GLN A 779 45.60 0.30 -2.70
CA GLN A 779 46.70 1.26 -2.82
C GLN A 779 46.23 2.65 -3.25
N TYR A 780 44.96 2.81 -3.63
CA TYR A 780 44.39 4.08 -4.09
C TYR A 780 44.56 5.19 -3.06
N GLN A 781 45.01 6.35 -3.52
CA GLN A 781 45.05 7.59 -2.77
C GLN A 781 44.20 8.67 -3.46
N PRO A 782 43.54 9.56 -2.70
CA PRO A 782 42.86 10.72 -3.28
C PRO A 782 43.79 11.53 -4.19
N GLY A 783 43.39 11.68 -5.46
CA GLY A 783 44.18 12.35 -6.50
C GLY A 783 44.83 11.39 -7.50
N ASP A 784 44.86 10.09 -7.22
CA ASP A 784 45.22 9.09 -8.22
C ASP A 784 44.22 9.08 -9.39
N ARG A 785 44.65 8.56 -10.53
CA ARG A 785 43.80 8.41 -11.70
C ARG A 785 42.74 7.33 -11.43
N ILE A 786 41.49 7.65 -11.74
CA ILE A 786 40.34 6.76 -11.68
C ILE A 786 39.64 6.72 -13.05
N PRO A 787 38.82 5.69 -13.35
CA PRO A 787 37.94 5.68 -14.52
C PRO A 787 37.07 6.94 -14.58
N GLY A 788 36.76 7.42 -15.80
CA GLY A 788 36.15 8.74 -15.98
C GLY A 788 34.73 8.89 -15.42
N VAL A 789 34.05 7.78 -15.14
CA VAL A 789 32.68 7.74 -14.59
C VAL A 789 32.67 7.53 -13.07
N ASP A 790 33.83 7.32 -12.45
CA ASP A 790 33.93 7.01 -11.02
C ASP A 790 34.16 8.28 -10.21
N PHE A 791 33.61 8.32 -9.01
CA PHE A 791 33.99 9.30 -7.99
C PHE A 791 35.17 8.82 -7.14
N ARG A 792 35.40 7.50 -7.04
CA ARG A 792 36.43 6.88 -6.20
C ARG A 792 36.64 5.41 -6.53
N LEU A 793 37.81 4.89 -6.16
CA LEU A 793 38.05 3.47 -5.93
C LEU A 793 38.00 3.19 -4.43
N TYR A 794 37.51 2.01 -4.04
CA TYR A 794 37.41 1.64 -2.62
C TYR A 794 38.68 0.98 -2.09
N THR A 795 38.93 1.18 -0.79
CA THR A 795 40.02 0.56 -0.02
C THR A 795 39.48 -0.20 1.21
N GLN A 796 40.29 -1.03 1.87
CA GLN A 796 39.91 -1.64 3.14
C GLN A 796 39.60 -0.59 4.21
N LYS A 797 40.29 0.55 4.15
CA LYS A 797 40.09 1.65 5.08
C LYS A 797 38.69 2.24 4.93
N ASP A 798 38.22 2.42 3.69
CA ASP A 798 36.86 2.88 3.42
C ASP A 798 35.83 1.93 4.00
N PHE A 799 35.94 0.63 3.73
CA PHE A 799 34.98 -0.34 4.27
C PHE A 799 35.02 -0.40 5.80
N LYS A 800 36.19 -0.58 6.41
CA LYS A 800 36.31 -0.83 7.85
C LYS A 800 36.10 0.42 8.70
N GLN A 801 36.55 1.59 8.24
CA GLN A 801 36.62 2.80 9.06
C GLN A 801 35.60 3.87 8.66
N ARG A 802 35.06 3.83 7.44
CA ARG A 802 34.12 4.83 6.94
C ARG A 802 32.71 4.27 6.78
N LEU A 803 32.53 3.23 5.96
CA LEU A 803 31.20 2.72 5.62
C LEU A 803 30.59 1.82 6.71
N LEU A 804 31.33 0.82 7.20
CA LEU A 804 30.81 -0.13 8.19
C LEU A 804 30.28 0.55 9.48
N PRO A 805 30.93 1.58 10.05
CA PRO A 805 30.39 2.31 11.20
C PRO A 805 29.04 3.01 10.97
N LEU A 806 28.68 3.29 9.71
CA LEU A 806 27.40 3.92 9.35
C LEU A 806 26.24 2.92 9.30
N LEU A 807 26.54 1.62 9.14
CA LEU A 807 25.55 0.55 8.98
C LEU A 807 24.95 0.14 10.34
N LYS A 808 24.11 1.02 10.90
CA LYS A 808 23.44 0.76 12.18
C LYS A 808 22.66 -0.56 12.14
N ASN A 809 22.84 -1.37 13.17
CA ASN A 809 22.21 -2.68 13.32
C ASN A 809 22.50 -3.65 12.17
N CYS A 810 23.65 -3.53 11.52
CA CYS A 810 24.11 -4.48 10.52
C CYS A 810 25.44 -5.11 10.93
N VAL A 811 25.69 -6.32 10.43
CA VAL A 811 26.93 -7.07 10.63
C VAL A 811 27.41 -7.65 9.31
N LEU A 812 28.71 -7.90 9.18
CA LEU A 812 29.22 -8.69 8.05
C LEU A 812 28.85 -10.17 8.27
N PRO A 813 28.35 -10.89 7.25
CA PRO A 813 28.01 -12.31 7.37
C PRO A 813 29.25 -13.22 7.53
N ASP A 814 30.45 -12.71 7.21
CA ASP A 814 31.71 -13.43 7.23
C ASP A 814 32.90 -12.51 7.57
N VAL A 815 34.09 -13.10 7.75
CA VAL A 815 35.33 -12.34 7.93
C VAL A 815 35.80 -11.83 6.56
N PRO A 816 35.96 -10.51 6.36
CA PRO A 816 36.27 -9.96 5.05
C PRO A 816 37.69 -10.32 4.59
N GLN A 817 37.82 -10.63 3.30
CA GLN A 817 39.05 -11.01 2.59
C GLN A 817 39.35 -9.99 1.47
N TRP A 818 39.66 -8.76 1.85
CA TRP A 818 39.87 -7.64 0.91
C TRP A 818 41.36 -7.33 0.61
N ASP A 819 42.28 -8.18 1.07
CA ASP A 819 43.70 -8.00 0.75
C ASP A 819 43.94 -8.24 -0.75
N CYS A 820 44.33 -7.19 -1.48
CA CYS A 820 44.69 -7.28 -2.90
C CYS A 820 45.94 -6.43 -3.20
N PRO A 821 47.15 -6.98 -3.04
CA PRO A 821 48.38 -6.25 -3.36
C PRO A 821 48.60 -6.04 -4.87
N ASN A 822 47.94 -6.85 -5.71
CA ASN A 822 48.16 -6.88 -7.16
C ASN A 822 46.81 -6.86 -7.91
N PRO A 823 46.18 -5.69 -8.07
CA PRO A 823 44.98 -5.56 -8.88
C PRO A 823 45.19 -6.05 -10.32
N ASP A 824 44.21 -6.77 -10.84
CA ASP A 824 44.30 -7.60 -12.05
C ASP A 824 43.45 -7.08 -13.23
N PHE A 825 42.68 -6.01 -13.02
CA PHE A 825 41.86 -5.37 -14.04
C PHE A 825 42.47 -4.03 -14.46
N ILE A 826 42.47 -3.76 -15.77
CA ILE A 826 42.96 -2.51 -16.34
C ILE A 826 41.88 -1.94 -17.25
N TYR A 827 41.40 -0.75 -16.91
CA TYR A 827 40.40 -0.03 -17.69
C TYR A 827 40.72 1.47 -17.69
N GLU A 828 40.62 2.09 -18.87
CA GLU A 828 40.98 3.51 -19.09
C GLU A 828 42.38 3.92 -18.56
N GLY A 829 43.32 2.97 -18.54
CA GLY A 829 44.69 3.20 -18.03
C GLY A 829 44.80 3.22 -16.51
N CYS A 830 43.73 2.91 -15.79
CA CYS A 830 43.69 2.70 -14.35
C CYS A 830 43.83 1.19 -14.07
N ARG A 831 44.61 0.82 -13.05
CA ARG A 831 44.74 -0.56 -12.60
C ARG A 831 44.04 -0.72 -11.26
N TYR A 832 43.07 -1.63 -11.20
CA TYR A 832 42.25 -1.92 -10.02
C TYR A 832 41.70 -3.36 -10.12
N THR A 833 40.88 -3.79 -9.18
CA THR A 833 40.15 -5.06 -9.21
C THR A 833 38.73 -4.80 -8.68
N PHE A 834 37.90 -5.82 -8.52
CA PHE A 834 36.58 -5.65 -7.92
C PHE A 834 36.54 -6.25 -6.52
N ALA A 835 35.80 -5.62 -5.61
CA ALA A 835 35.55 -6.14 -4.28
C ALA A 835 34.05 -6.22 -4.00
N THR A 836 33.69 -7.12 -3.09
CA THR A 836 32.32 -7.29 -2.62
C THR A 836 32.16 -6.69 -1.22
N PHE A 837 31.05 -5.99 -1.00
CA PHE A 837 30.65 -5.42 0.29
C PHE A 837 29.25 -5.92 0.64
N VAL A 838 29.21 -6.97 1.46
CA VAL A 838 27.99 -7.70 1.85
C VAL A 838 27.76 -7.53 3.34
N PHE A 839 26.58 -7.05 3.72
CA PHE A 839 26.19 -6.89 5.13
C PHE A 839 24.76 -7.32 5.36
N GLN A 840 24.49 -7.82 6.56
CA GLN A 840 23.19 -8.33 6.96
C GLN A 840 22.65 -7.48 8.12
N LYS A 841 21.39 -7.08 8.02
CA LYS A 841 20.69 -6.43 9.13
C LYS A 841 20.42 -7.44 10.22
N ASN A 842 20.72 -7.08 11.46
CA ASN A 842 20.48 -7.92 12.62
C ASN A 842 19.02 -8.39 12.65
N LYS A 843 18.81 -9.67 12.95
CA LYS A 843 17.49 -10.18 13.29
C LYS A 843 17.08 -9.50 14.58
N LEU A 844 15.99 -8.75 14.51
CA LEU A 844 15.38 -8.06 15.65
C LEU A 844 14.75 -9.06 16.62
#